data_AF-A0A6J6UWX7-F1
#
_entry.id   AF-A0A6J6UWX7-F1
#
_cell.length_a   1.000
_cell.length_b   1.000
_cell.length_c   1.000
_cell.angle_alpha   90.00
_cell.angle_beta   90.00
_cell.angle_gamma   90.00
#
_symmetry.space_group_name_H-M   'P 1'
#
loop_
_entity.id
_entity.type
_entity.pdbx_description
1 polymer ?
#
loop_
_entity_poly.entity_id
_entity_poly.type
_entity_poly.pdbx_seq_one_letter_code
_entity_poly.pdbx_strand_id
1 'polypeptide(L)'
;MRWLSSINSVWLLLLMGSFAVGAAVIAALLIRRLNIDKAAPIAAAYMTALGSLFAIFTGFLINSEYGTLRETQRLVGSEVAAASQLAFNTQGLSAPQVELVIDDLDAYLRRVDESEWRVLGAGGGTEVSAFNELKQLEGRVRQVGLQPETPTLAADAMQQAVDQLAAIRRQRVAISAESLPLALFGISALAGIALIFNAMVVALRSGHKYSLIAWGIVAVVALDLAAILAIGAPFRGAFQADRVPIRDLVTELEAGRYQSWVDDPRPQRTCTTRQDATERPDDCLFIGNGESLTLGVLAWLGDESGGLGQDSLDGVNLAIDYLDGQFDQVPGDLLGHRVSLAVDNEGCSAEGGLSGAKRLLAEQRLLGVVGTTCSSAALDAADVTLSDKSVLLVSSSNTAPSLTDPDRHQRFYFRTAPNDVVQGAVVADYTRQILSADTAATVSDGSAYSDSLTNVFRQRFAQQGGQAKAQLSAAGGAGVVDPEGGPAMLTPAQIADQLEADPPSAVFMALFEPTCHEVVMQIRSRPSLKDLSIQTSDACQSSEFLAAAGEAGNGVLASGPDLSDIKNNTFYSQQFLPALQRSTGRAPTSVFHASAYDATNLLFGALRRAATRVPGGSLVVDRADLRAAMLDVEAYPGLSGSLTCDPGGDCSQISRIAIYRAPDWPSAAGSQAVPVYSAARSLAEVKLGE
;
A
#
# COMPACT_ATOMS: atom_id res chain seq x y z
N MET A 1 -0.29 -12.76 -42.23
CA MET A 1 -1.59 -13.09 -41.58
C MET A 1 -2.07 -12.05 -40.54
N ARG A 2 -1.36 -10.92 -40.36
CA ARG A 2 -1.75 -9.76 -39.52
C ARG A 2 -3.00 -9.00 -39.99
N TRP A 3 -3.51 -9.34 -41.17
CA TRP A 3 -4.73 -8.76 -41.71
C TRP A 3 -5.99 -9.16 -40.93
N LEU A 4 -5.99 -10.32 -40.25
CA LEU A 4 -7.15 -10.89 -39.58
C LEU A 4 -7.52 -10.06 -38.35
N SER A 5 -6.51 -9.65 -37.57
CA SER A 5 -6.71 -8.72 -36.45
C SER A 5 -6.85 -7.25 -36.89
N SER A 6 -6.75 -6.94 -38.18
CA SER A 6 -7.11 -5.61 -38.72
C SER A 6 -8.53 -5.54 -39.28
N ILE A 7 -9.26 -6.66 -39.28
CA ILE A 7 -10.66 -6.67 -39.74
C ILE A 7 -11.51 -6.01 -38.65
N ASN A 8 -12.11 -4.87 -38.97
CA ASN A 8 -13.08 -4.21 -38.09
C ASN A 8 -14.24 -5.17 -37.77
N SER A 9 -14.75 -5.13 -36.53
CA SER A 9 -15.92 -5.90 -36.09
C SER A 9 -17.12 -5.78 -37.04
N VAL A 10 -17.30 -4.61 -37.66
CA VAL A 10 -18.32 -4.37 -38.70
C VAL A 10 -18.11 -5.26 -39.93
N TRP A 11 -16.87 -5.41 -40.41
CA TRP A 11 -16.56 -6.25 -41.57
C TRP A 11 -16.70 -7.73 -41.25
N LEU A 12 -16.37 -8.17 -40.03
CA LEU A 12 -16.61 -9.55 -39.58
C LEU A 12 -18.11 -9.87 -39.55
N LEU A 13 -18.94 -8.96 -39.04
CA LEU A 13 -20.40 -9.10 -39.04
C LEU A 13 -20.96 -9.19 -40.47
N LEU A 14 -20.45 -8.36 -41.39
CA LEU A 14 -20.86 -8.40 -42.81
C LEU A 14 -20.42 -9.69 -43.50
N LEU A 15 -19.22 -10.18 -43.22
CA LEU A 15 -18.69 -11.44 -43.76
C LEU A 15 -19.52 -12.64 -43.25
N MET A 16 -19.80 -12.69 -41.96
CA MET A 16 -20.63 -13.74 -41.37
C MET A 16 -22.09 -13.65 -41.83
N GLY A 17 -22.64 -12.45 -42.00
CA GLY A 17 -23.97 -12.24 -42.58
C GLY A 17 -24.05 -12.71 -44.03
N SER A 18 -23.03 -12.40 -44.85
CA SER A 18 -22.92 -12.88 -46.23
C SER A 18 -22.80 -14.41 -46.30
N PHE A 19 -22.02 -14.99 -45.39
CA PHE A 19 -21.91 -16.44 -45.24
C PHE A 19 -23.25 -17.07 -44.84
N ALA A 20 -23.99 -16.48 -43.90
CA ALA A 20 -25.30 -16.95 -43.47
C ALA A 20 -26.31 -16.95 -44.63
N VAL A 21 -26.31 -15.91 -45.46
CA VAL A 21 -27.15 -15.84 -46.67
C VAL A 21 -26.76 -16.93 -47.68
N GLY A 22 -25.46 -17.13 -47.92
CA GLY A 22 -24.97 -18.22 -48.78
C GLY A 22 -25.34 -19.61 -48.24
N ALA A 23 -25.19 -19.82 -46.93
CA ALA A 23 -25.60 -21.04 -46.23
C ALA A 23 -27.11 -21.29 -46.37
N ALA A 24 -27.94 -20.24 -46.29
CA ALA A 24 -29.38 -20.34 -46.51
C ALA A 24 -29.73 -20.79 -47.93
N VAL A 25 -29.07 -20.21 -48.93
CA VAL A 25 -29.27 -20.59 -50.34
C VAL A 25 -28.84 -22.03 -50.60
N ILE A 26 -27.66 -22.43 -50.11
CA ILE A 26 -27.15 -23.80 -50.25
C ILE A 26 -28.06 -24.80 -49.53
N ALA A 27 -28.48 -24.49 -48.30
CA ALA A 27 -29.42 -25.30 -47.54
C ALA A 27 -30.75 -25.47 -48.30
N ALA A 28 -31.34 -24.38 -48.81
CA ALA A 28 -32.58 -24.42 -49.59
C ALA A 28 -32.43 -25.27 -50.86
N LEU A 29 -31.31 -25.17 -51.58
CA LEU A 29 -31.02 -25.95 -52.77
C LEU A 29 -30.84 -27.45 -52.46
N LEU A 30 -30.09 -27.79 -51.40
CA LEU A 30 -29.87 -29.17 -50.97
C LEU A 30 -31.17 -29.82 -50.50
N ILE A 31 -31.94 -29.10 -49.68
CA ILE A 31 -33.26 -29.52 -49.21
C ILE A 31 -34.18 -29.83 -50.39
N ARG A 32 -34.20 -28.95 -51.40
CA ARG A 32 -35.03 -29.12 -52.61
C ARG A 32 -34.54 -30.25 -53.51
N ARG A 33 -33.22 -30.42 -53.65
CA ARG A 33 -32.61 -31.40 -54.58
C ARG A 33 -32.58 -32.82 -54.01
N LEU A 34 -32.41 -32.97 -52.70
CA LEU A 34 -32.25 -34.26 -52.03
C LEU A 34 -33.53 -34.75 -51.32
N ASN A 35 -34.61 -33.95 -51.35
CA ASN A 35 -35.92 -34.25 -50.75
C ASN A 35 -35.82 -34.80 -49.31
N ILE A 36 -34.96 -34.18 -48.50
CA ILE A 36 -34.65 -34.66 -47.16
C ILE A 36 -35.71 -34.13 -46.18
N ASP A 37 -36.77 -34.91 -45.98
CA ASP A 37 -37.83 -34.61 -45.00
C ASP A 37 -37.34 -34.71 -43.55
N LYS A 38 -36.20 -35.37 -43.32
CA LYS A 38 -35.58 -35.56 -41.99
C LYS A 38 -34.43 -34.58 -41.68
N ALA A 39 -34.15 -33.58 -42.52
CA ALA A 39 -32.97 -32.72 -42.36
C ALA A 39 -33.01 -31.84 -41.11
N ALA A 40 -34.16 -31.23 -40.81
CA ALA A 40 -34.33 -30.34 -39.66
C ALA A 40 -34.14 -31.04 -38.29
N PRO A 41 -34.75 -32.21 -38.01
CA PRO A 41 -34.52 -32.92 -36.75
C PRO A 41 -33.08 -33.44 -36.61
N ILE A 42 -32.42 -33.82 -37.71
CA ILE A 42 -31.00 -34.22 -37.69
C ILE A 42 -30.12 -33.00 -37.38
N ALA A 43 -30.34 -31.86 -38.04
CA ALA A 43 -29.61 -30.62 -37.77
C ALA A 43 -29.80 -30.17 -36.31
N ALA A 44 -31.05 -30.20 -35.82
CA ALA A 44 -31.37 -29.87 -34.43
C ALA A 44 -30.65 -30.77 -33.41
N ALA A 45 -30.48 -32.07 -33.71
CA ALA A 45 -29.77 -32.99 -32.84
C ALA A 45 -28.27 -32.66 -32.70
N TYR A 46 -27.65 -32.06 -33.72
CA TYR A 46 -26.24 -31.65 -33.69
C TYR A 46 -26.01 -30.22 -33.18
N MET A 47 -27.05 -29.39 -33.07
CA MET A 47 -26.94 -27.99 -32.62
C MET A 47 -26.26 -27.86 -31.25
N THR A 48 -26.64 -28.69 -30.28
CA THR A 48 -26.05 -28.65 -28.94
C THR A 48 -24.58 -29.03 -28.97
N ALA A 49 -24.22 -30.10 -29.68
CA ALA A 49 -22.82 -30.55 -29.77
C ALA A 49 -21.92 -29.51 -30.46
N LEU A 50 -22.37 -28.92 -31.57
CA LEU A 50 -21.63 -27.87 -32.28
C LEU A 50 -21.55 -26.58 -31.45
N GLY A 51 -22.63 -26.22 -30.75
CA GLY A 51 -22.65 -25.07 -29.85
C GLY A 51 -21.68 -25.24 -28.68
N SER A 52 -21.65 -26.41 -28.04
CA SER A 52 -20.69 -26.73 -26.98
C SER A 52 -19.25 -26.72 -27.50
N LEU A 53 -19.00 -27.29 -28.68
CA LEU A 53 -17.66 -27.29 -29.28
C LEU A 53 -17.17 -25.86 -29.58
N PHE A 54 -18.04 -25.04 -30.16
CA PHE A 54 -17.76 -23.62 -30.40
C PHE A 54 -17.46 -22.90 -29.10
N ALA A 55 -18.32 -23.01 -28.10
CA ALA A 55 -18.18 -22.36 -26.79
C ALA A 55 -16.90 -22.76 -26.04
N ILE A 56 -16.51 -24.05 -26.09
CA ILE A 56 -15.28 -24.53 -25.46
C ILE A 56 -14.05 -23.89 -26.11
N PHE A 57 -13.98 -23.89 -27.45
CA PHE A 57 -12.83 -23.34 -28.16
C PHE A 57 -12.78 -21.81 -28.08
N THR A 58 -13.91 -21.11 -28.20
CA THR A 58 -13.95 -19.66 -28.05
C THR A 58 -13.59 -19.25 -26.62
N GLY A 59 -14.13 -19.94 -25.61
CA GLY A 59 -13.81 -19.69 -24.21
C GLY A 59 -12.31 -19.86 -23.90
N PHE A 60 -11.70 -20.94 -24.40
CA PHE A 60 -10.26 -21.18 -24.24
C PHE A 60 -9.43 -20.09 -24.93
N LEU A 61 -9.79 -19.71 -26.16
CA LEU A 61 -9.09 -18.65 -26.91
C LEU A 61 -9.21 -17.30 -26.19
N ILE A 62 -10.41 -16.91 -25.78
CA ILE A 62 -10.63 -15.65 -25.04
C ILE A 62 -9.80 -15.63 -23.77
N ASN A 63 -9.80 -16.72 -22.99
CA ASN A 63 -9.02 -16.79 -21.76
C ASN A 63 -7.51 -16.72 -22.02
N SER A 64 -7.02 -17.40 -23.05
CA SER A 64 -5.61 -17.37 -23.47
C SER A 64 -5.18 -15.96 -23.85
N GLU A 65 -5.91 -15.29 -24.75
CA GLU A 65 -5.57 -13.96 -25.24
C GLU A 65 -5.74 -12.89 -24.15
N TYR A 66 -6.75 -13.03 -23.28
CA TYR A 66 -6.91 -12.15 -22.13
C TYR A 66 -5.77 -12.32 -21.12
N GLY A 67 -5.23 -13.54 -20.98
CA GLY A 67 -4.00 -13.79 -20.24
C GLY A 67 -2.81 -13.00 -20.80
N THR A 68 -2.61 -13.02 -22.13
CA THR A 68 -1.58 -12.24 -22.81
C THR A 68 -1.75 -10.73 -22.61
N LEU A 69 -3.00 -10.23 -22.62
CA LEU A 69 -3.29 -8.82 -22.33
C LEU A 69 -2.92 -8.44 -20.89
N ARG A 70 -3.32 -9.25 -19.90
CA ARG A 70 -2.95 -9.02 -18.49
C ARG A 70 -1.45 -9.07 -18.27
N GLU A 71 -0.77 -10.01 -18.92
CA GLU A 71 0.70 -10.11 -18.85
C GLU A 71 1.36 -8.87 -19.44
N THR A 72 0.86 -8.37 -20.58
CA THR A 72 1.33 -7.12 -21.17
C THR A 72 1.14 -5.94 -20.21
N GLN A 73 -0.01 -5.84 -19.52
CA GLN A 73 -0.25 -4.82 -18.50
C GLN A 73 0.72 -4.94 -17.31
N ARG A 74 0.98 -6.16 -16.84
CA ARG A 74 1.94 -6.43 -15.76
C ARG A 74 3.35 -5.98 -16.14
N LEU A 75 3.74 -6.17 -17.40
CA LEU A 75 5.03 -5.68 -17.90
C LEU A 75 5.12 -4.16 -17.93
N VAL A 76 4.02 -3.44 -18.22
CA VAL A 76 4.01 -1.96 -18.10
C VAL A 76 4.25 -1.53 -16.66
N GLY A 77 3.52 -2.11 -15.70
CA GLY A 77 3.74 -1.81 -14.28
C GLY A 77 5.16 -2.14 -13.82
N SER A 78 5.70 -3.27 -14.28
CA SER A 78 7.08 -3.67 -13.97
C SER A 78 8.12 -2.71 -14.58
N GLU A 79 7.86 -2.17 -15.78
CA GLU A 79 8.74 -1.19 -16.42
C GLU A 79 8.76 0.13 -15.65
N VAL A 80 7.60 0.62 -15.23
CA VAL A 80 7.48 1.83 -14.41
C VAL A 80 8.20 1.64 -13.07
N ALA A 81 8.02 0.48 -12.42
CA ALA A 81 8.71 0.18 -11.17
C ALA A 81 10.25 0.15 -11.33
N ALA A 82 10.76 -0.52 -12.36
CA ALA A 82 12.20 -0.56 -12.63
C ALA A 82 12.77 0.81 -13.02
N ALA A 83 12.02 1.61 -13.78
CA ALA A 83 12.40 2.96 -14.16
C ALA A 83 12.41 3.93 -12.96
N SER A 84 11.39 3.87 -12.10
CA SER A 84 11.34 4.66 -10.87
C SER A 84 12.47 4.25 -9.92
N GLN A 85 12.76 2.95 -9.78
CA GLN A 85 13.90 2.47 -8.99
C GLN A 85 15.23 2.98 -9.56
N LEU A 86 15.40 2.97 -10.88
CA LEU A 86 16.60 3.54 -11.51
C LEU A 86 16.73 5.03 -11.19
N ALA A 87 15.65 5.81 -11.35
CA ALA A 87 15.61 7.23 -11.04
C ALA A 87 15.92 7.50 -9.56
N PHE A 88 15.35 6.72 -8.64
CA PHE A 88 15.61 6.82 -7.21
C PHE A 88 17.07 6.53 -6.85
N ASN A 89 17.64 5.47 -7.42
CA ASN A 89 19.03 5.07 -7.15
C ASN A 89 20.08 6.10 -7.63
N THR A 90 19.67 7.14 -8.35
CA THR A 90 20.55 8.25 -8.73
C THR A 90 20.82 9.23 -7.59
N GLN A 91 20.06 9.20 -6.48
CA GLN A 91 20.17 10.20 -5.40
C GLN A 91 21.55 10.28 -4.73
N GLY A 92 22.36 9.23 -4.82
CA GLY A 92 23.75 9.21 -4.33
C GLY A 92 24.81 9.76 -5.30
N LEU A 93 24.40 10.29 -6.46
CA LEU A 93 25.28 10.80 -7.51
C LEU A 93 25.44 12.33 -7.44
N SER A 94 26.43 12.85 -8.16
CA SER A 94 26.58 14.31 -8.35
C SER A 94 25.50 14.91 -9.25
N ALA A 95 25.29 16.22 -9.13
CA ALA A 95 24.23 16.90 -9.86
C ALA A 95 24.22 16.63 -11.39
N PRO A 96 25.35 16.78 -12.08
CA PRO A 96 25.42 16.50 -13.52
C PRO A 96 25.19 15.01 -13.87
N GLN A 97 25.50 14.09 -12.96
CA GLN A 97 25.37 12.65 -13.21
C GLN A 97 23.91 12.20 -13.16
N VAL A 98 23.10 12.71 -12.22
CA VAL A 98 21.66 12.37 -12.22
C VAL A 98 20.98 12.97 -13.43
N GLU A 99 21.25 14.24 -13.78
CA GLU A 99 20.63 14.88 -14.95
C GLU A 99 20.88 14.04 -16.20
N LEU A 100 22.13 13.60 -16.39
CA LEU A 100 22.49 12.72 -17.51
C LEU A 100 21.71 11.38 -17.49
N VAL A 101 21.55 10.72 -16.35
CA VAL A 101 20.84 9.43 -16.25
C VAL A 101 19.33 9.60 -16.41
N ILE A 102 18.75 10.63 -15.78
CA ILE A 102 17.33 10.95 -15.83
C ILE A 102 16.90 11.38 -17.24
N ASP A 103 17.71 12.17 -17.94
CA ASP A 103 17.44 12.57 -19.33
C ASP A 103 17.41 11.38 -20.27
N ASP A 104 18.34 10.43 -20.12
CA ASP A 104 18.35 9.21 -20.94
C ASP A 104 17.17 8.28 -20.60
N LEU A 105 16.77 8.24 -19.32
CA LEU A 105 15.61 7.48 -18.87
C LEU A 105 14.30 8.08 -19.41
N ASP A 106 14.14 9.40 -19.33
CA ASP A 106 13.02 10.14 -19.91
C ASP A 106 12.92 9.89 -21.42
N ALA A 107 14.05 10.03 -22.13
CA ALA A 107 14.12 9.79 -23.57
C ALA A 107 13.69 8.35 -23.92
N TYR A 108 14.12 7.36 -23.15
CA TYR A 108 13.68 5.98 -23.31
C TYR A 108 12.17 5.83 -23.11
N LEU A 109 11.62 6.32 -21.99
CA LEU A 109 10.20 6.16 -21.67
C LEU A 109 9.27 6.88 -22.67
N ARG A 110 9.62 8.10 -23.10
CA ARG A 110 8.89 8.79 -24.18
C ARG A 110 8.89 7.98 -25.45
N ARG A 111 10.04 7.40 -25.80
CA ARG A 111 10.16 6.63 -27.02
C ARG A 111 9.33 5.34 -26.96
N VAL A 112 9.22 4.73 -25.78
CA VAL A 112 8.31 3.61 -25.52
C VAL A 112 6.86 4.03 -25.75
N ASP A 113 6.41 5.15 -25.16
CA ASP A 113 5.02 5.63 -25.30
C ASP A 113 4.71 6.12 -26.73
N GLU A 114 5.54 6.95 -27.34
CA GLU A 114 5.20 7.61 -28.60
C GLU A 114 5.33 6.72 -29.83
N SER A 115 6.31 5.80 -29.82
CA SER A 115 6.76 5.11 -31.02
C SER A 115 6.74 3.59 -30.88
N GLU A 116 7.33 3.05 -29.82
CA GLU A 116 7.51 1.59 -29.70
C GLU A 116 6.15 0.90 -29.62
N TRP A 117 5.21 1.44 -28.84
CA TRP A 117 3.88 0.86 -28.72
C TRP A 117 3.14 0.74 -30.05
N ARG A 118 3.26 1.77 -30.90
CA ARG A 118 2.65 1.78 -32.25
C ARG A 118 3.28 0.70 -33.13
N VAL A 119 4.60 0.54 -33.03
CA VAL A 119 5.37 -0.46 -33.79
C VAL A 119 5.05 -1.89 -33.32
N LEU A 120 4.97 -2.13 -32.01
CA LEU A 120 4.54 -3.40 -31.43
C LEU A 120 3.11 -3.74 -31.89
N GLY A 121 2.20 -2.76 -31.92
CA GLY A 121 0.86 -2.92 -32.48
C GLY A 121 0.82 -3.28 -33.98
N ALA A 122 1.81 -2.86 -34.77
CA ALA A 122 1.96 -3.27 -36.18
C ALA A 122 2.60 -4.67 -36.34
N GLY A 123 3.01 -5.31 -35.24
CA GLY A 123 3.84 -6.51 -35.21
C GLY A 123 5.26 -6.26 -35.72
N GLY A 124 5.72 -5.01 -35.75
CA GLY A 124 7.07 -4.64 -36.15
C GLY A 124 8.08 -5.10 -35.10
N GLY A 125 8.50 -6.37 -35.17
CA GLY A 125 9.66 -6.81 -34.41
C GLY A 125 10.90 -6.04 -34.87
N THR A 126 11.64 -5.49 -33.92
CA THR A 126 12.98 -4.89 -34.07
C THR A 126 13.10 -3.65 -34.97
N GLU A 127 12.17 -2.71 -34.91
CA GLU A 127 12.53 -1.34 -35.29
C GLU A 127 13.20 -0.64 -34.10
N VAL A 128 14.26 0.08 -34.41
CA VAL A 128 15.32 0.61 -33.54
C VAL A 128 14.84 1.61 -32.49
N SER A 129 13.52 1.86 -32.40
CA SER A 129 12.98 3.12 -31.90
C SER A 129 13.33 3.39 -30.45
N ALA A 130 13.07 2.49 -29.48
CA ALA A 130 13.45 2.66 -28.07
C ALA A 130 14.69 1.85 -27.65
N PHE A 131 15.17 0.96 -28.52
CA PHE A 131 16.35 0.14 -28.24
C PHE A 131 17.61 0.99 -28.11
N ASN A 132 17.74 2.03 -28.94
CA ASN A 132 18.91 2.89 -28.92
C ASN A 132 18.97 3.73 -27.64
N GLU A 133 17.84 4.29 -27.21
CA GLU A 133 17.69 5.08 -26.00
C GLU A 133 17.98 4.20 -24.78
N LEU A 134 17.48 2.96 -24.76
CA LEU A 134 17.80 2.02 -23.69
C LEU A 134 19.29 1.65 -23.66
N LYS A 135 19.88 1.38 -24.83
CA LYS A 135 21.32 1.09 -24.93
C LYS A 135 22.17 2.29 -24.49
N GLN A 136 21.72 3.51 -24.80
CA GLN A 136 22.38 4.74 -24.38
C GLN A 136 22.31 4.87 -22.86
N LEU A 137 21.12 4.65 -22.28
CA LEU A 137 20.90 4.63 -20.84
C LEU A 137 21.76 3.58 -20.13
N GLU A 138 21.79 2.32 -20.61
CA GLU A 138 22.66 1.26 -20.09
C GLU A 138 24.14 1.67 -20.14
N GLY A 139 24.58 2.24 -21.26
CA GLY A 139 25.94 2.75 -21.42
C GLY A 139 26.26 3.86 -20.43
N ARG A 140 25.31 4.76 -20.18
CA ARG A 140 25.45 5.88 -19.26
C ARG A 140 25.48 5.44 -17.80
N VAL A 141 24.56 4.57 -17.39
CA VAL A 141 24.56 3.95 -16.05
C VAL A 141 25.90 3.27 -15.77
N ARG A 142 26.40 2.48 -16.73
CA ARG A 142 27.70 1.83 -16.61
C ARG A 142 28.85 2.83 -16.54
N GLN A 143 28.82 3.91 -17.33
CA GLN A 143 29.86 4.93 -17.31
C GLN A 143 29.89 5.68 -15.97
N VAL A 144 28.71 5.99 -15.41
CA VAL A 144 28.59 6.62 -14.09
C VAL A 144 29.05 5.67 -12.99
N GLY A 145 28.62 4.41 -13.00
CA GLY A 145 29.02 3.42 -11.99
C GLY A 145 30.51 3.07 -11.96
N LEU A 146 31.26 3.36 -13.04
CA LEU A 146 32.72 3.19 -13.08
C LEU A 146 33.50 4.38 -12.50
N GLN A 147 32.82 5.47 -12.14
CA GLN A 147 33.49 6.64 -11.56
C GLN A 147 33.93 6.35 -10.11
N PRO A 148 35.15 6.75 -9.70
CA PRO A 148 35.65 6.51 -8.35
C PRO A 148 34.77 7.09 -7.23
N GLU A 149 34.05 8.17 -7.52
CA GLU A 149 33.17 8.87 -6.59
C GLU A 149 31.77 8.24 -6.42
N THR A 150 31.40 7.27 -7.26
CA THR A 150 30.07 6.64 -7.19
C THR A 150 30.06 5.50 -6.16
N PRO A 151 29.15 5.51 -5.16
CA PRO A 151 29.03 4.41 -4.21
C PRO A 151 28.73 3.07 -4.92
N THR A 152 29.42 2.00 -4.55
CA THR A 152 29.24 0.67 -5.17
C THR A 152 27.80 0.16 -5.07
N LEU A 153 27.15 0.39 -3.94
CA LEU A 153 25.74 0.03 -3.73
C LEU A 153 24.82 0.74 -4.73
N ALA A 154 25.04 2.04 -4.98
CA ALA A 154 24.25 2.80 -5.95
C ALA A 154 24.54 2.32 -7.38
N ALA A 155 25.81 2.06 -7.72
CA ALA A 155 26.19 1.53 -9.02
C ALA A 155 25.52 0.17 -9.32
N ASP A 156 25.56 -0.76 -8.37
CA ASP A 156 24.96 -2.09 -8.51
C ASP A 156 23.43 -2.01 -8.62
N ALA A 157 22.79 -1.17 -7.80
CA ALA A 157 21.34 -0.99 -7.81
C ALA A 157 20.85 -0.32 -9.10
N MET A 158 21.56 0.68 -9.63
CA MET A 158 21.26 1.28 -10.94
C MET A 158 21.46 0.28 -12.08
N GLN A 159 22.54 -0.51 -12.04
CA GLN A 159 22.79 -1.54 -13.06
C GLN A 159 21.71 -2.61 -13.06
N GLN A 160 21.28 -3.07 -11.87
CA GLN A 160 20.18 -4.03 -11.75
C GLN A 160 18.86 -3.47 -12.30
N ALA A 161 18.56 -2.20 -12.03
CA ALA A 161 17.34 -1.55 -12.51
C ALA A 161 17.33 -1.42 -14.04
N VAL A 162 18.43 -1.00 -14.66
CA VAL A 162 18.50 -0.89 -16.13
C VAL A 162 18.50 -2.27 -16.82
N ASP A 163 19.13 -3.28 -16.22
CA ASP A 163 19.08 -4.66 -16.73
C ASP A 163 17.64 -5.22 -16.69
N GLN A 164 16.87 -4.87 -15.66
CA GLN A 164 15.44 -5.20 -15.58
C GLN A 164 14.64 -4.52 -16.69
N LEU A 165 14.87 -3.22 -16.97
CA LEU A 165 14.23 -2.52 -18.10
C LEU A 165 14.49 -3.25 -19.43
N ALA A 166 15.73 -3.68 -19.66
CA ALA A 166 16.10 -4.46 -20.85
C ALA A 166 15.46 -5.84 -20.90
N ALA A 167 15.31 -6.52 -19.77
CA ALA A 167 14.57 -7.78 -19.69
C ALA A 167 13.08 -7.61 -20.01
N ILE A 168 12.43 -6.61 -19.41
CA ILE A 168 11.00 -6.33 -19.60
C ILE A 168 10.71 -5.95 -21.05
N ARG A 169 11.53 -5.08 -21.64
CA ARG A 169 11.41 -4.72 -23.06
C ARG A 169 11.50 -5.95 -23.98
N ARG A 170 12.47 -6.86 -23.73
CA ARG A 170 12.59 -8.10 -24.51
C ARG A 170 11.33 -8.97 -24.41
N GLN A 171 10.70 -9.04 -23.23
CA GLN A 171 9.44 -9.76 -23.04
C GLN A 171 8.29 -9.10 -23.81
N ARG A 172 8.14 -7.77 -23.78
CA ARG A 172 7.12 -7.08 -24.59
C ARG A 172 7.29 -7.34 -26.10
N VAL A 173 8.53 -7.28 -26.58
CA VAL A 173 8.84 -7.57 -27.99
C VAL A 173 8.48 -9.03 -28.33
N ALA A 174 8.78 -9.97 -27.44
CA ALA A 174 8.42 -11.38 -27.62
C ALA A 174 6.89 -11.55 -27.73
N ILE A 175 6.11 -10.94 -26.82
CA ILE A 175 4.64 -10.96 -26.87
C ILE A 175 4.11 -10.35 -28.18
N SER A 176 4.72 -9.27 -28.68
CA SER A 176 4.30 -8.68 -29.96
C SER A 176 4.56 -9.58 -31.18
N ALA A 177 5.49 -10.52 -31.05
CA ALA A 177 5.80 -11.51 -32.06
C ALA A 177 4.92 -12.76 -31.95
N GLU A 178 4.28 -12.99 -30.80
CA GLU A 178 3.29 -14.05 -30.64
C GLU A 178 2.07 -13.78 -31.53
N SER A 179 1.55 -14.84 -32.11
CA SER A 179 0.37 -14.79 -32.96
C SER A 179 -0.68 -15.75 -32.43
N LEU A 180 -1.95 -15.32 -32.49
CA LEU A 180 -3.12 -16.16 -32.23
C LEU A 180 -2.90 -17.60 -32.74
N PRO A 181 -3.17 -18.64 -31.93
CA PRO A 181 -3.02 -20.03 -32.35
C PRO A 181 -4.01 -20.35 -33.47
N LEU A 182 -3.56 -20.18 -34.72
CA LEU A 182 -4.39 -20.22 -35.93
C LEU A 182 -5.17 -21.53 -36.09
N ALA A 183 -4.61 -22.65 -35.60
CA ALA A 183 -5.30 -23.93 -35.61
C ALA A 183 -6.57 -23.90 -34.74
N LEU A 184 -6.47 -23.37 -33.51
CA LEU A 184 -7.60 -23.26 -32.59
C LEU A 184 -8.62 -22.23 -33.08
N PHE A 185 -8.15 -21.07 -33.55
CA PHE A 185 -9.03 -20.06 -34.15
C PHE A 185 -9.76 -20.62 -35.39
N GLY A 186 -9.06 -21.36 -36.25
CA GLY A 186 -9.64 -22.01 -37.42
C GLY A 186 -10.69 -23.05 -37.06
N ILE A 187 -10.44 -23.90 -36.06
CA ILE A 187 -11.40 -24.89 -35.57
C ILE A 187 -12.62 -24.19 -34.97
N SER A 188 -12.43 -23.13 -34.18
CA SER A 188 -13.53 -22.33 -33.63
C SER A 188 -14.37 -21.69 -34.74
N ALA A 189 -13.75 -21.07 -35.74
CA ALA A 189 -14.45 -20.49 -36.88
C ALA A 189 -15.23 -21.54 -37.69
N LEU A 190 -14.65 -22.73 -37.91
CA LEU A 190 -15.33 -23.84 -38.58
C LEU A 190 -16.53 -24.36 -37.77
N ALA A 191 -16.39 -24.48 -36.45
CA ALA A 191 -17.50 -24.86 -35.57
C ALA A 191 -18.63 -23.83 -35.60
N GLY A 192 -18.30 -22.53 -35.56
CA GLY A 192 -19.27 -21.44 -35.70
C GLY A 192 -19.98 -21.43 -37.06
N ILE A 193 -19.25 -21.65 -38.15
CA ILE A 193 -19.80 -21.81 -39.50
C ILE A 193 -20.77 -23.00 -39.58
N ALA A 194 -20.39 -24.15 -39.02
CA ALA A 194 -21.23 -25.33 -38.99
C ALA A 194 -22.51 -25.11 -38.15
N LEU A 195 -22.39 -24.38 -37.05
CA LEU A 195 -23.52 -23.98 -36.20
C LEU A 195 -24.49 -23.06 -36.96
N ILE A 196 -23.98 -22.05 -37.66
CA ILE A 196 -24.78 -21.14 -38.49
C ILE A 196 -25.51 -21.93 -39.60
N PHE A 197 -24.82 -22.84 -40.28
CA PHE A 197 -25.42 -23.66 -41.33
C PHE A 197 -26.58 -24.52 -40.80
N ASN A 198 -26.39 -25.20 -39.66
CA ASN A 198 -27.45 -26.02 -39.04
C ASN A 198 -28.62 -25.16 -38.56
N ALA A 199 -28.34 -24.00 -37.95
CA ALA A 199 -29.38 -23.06 -37.53
C ALA A 199 -30.24 -22.60 -38.73
N MET A 200 -29.61 -22.37 -39.89
CA MET A 200 -30.31 -21.95 -41.11
C MET A 200 -31.17 -23.06 -41.72
N VAL A 201 -30.69 -24.31 -41.73
CA VAL A 201 -31.48 -25.49 -42.15
C VAL A 201 -32.75 -25.62 -41.31
N VAL A 202 -32.65 -25.43 -39.99
CA VAL A 202 -33.81 -25.47 -39.08
C VAL A 202 -34.74 -24.28 -39.35
N ALA A 203 -34.20 -23.06 -39.50
CA ALA A 203 -34.99 -21.86 -39.73
C ALA A 203 -35.84 -21.92 -41.02
N LEU A 204 -35.27 -22.42 -42.12
CA LEU A 204 -35.95 -22.50 -43.41
C LEU A 204 -37.13 -23.49 -43.42
N ARG A 205 -37.10 -24.53 -42.56
CA ARG A 205 -38.16 -25.55 -42.49
C ARG A 205 -39.22 -25.25 -41.44
N SER A 206 -38.85 -24.58 -40.33
CA SER A 206 -39.73 -24.39 -39.17
C SER A 206 -40.51 -23.05 -39.18
N GLY A 207 -40.31 -22.21 -40.20
CA GLY A 207 -41.06 -20.96 -40.40
C GLY A 207 -40.39 -19.71 -39.81
N HIS A 208 -40.96 -18.53 -40.07
CA HIS A 208 -40.31 -17.21 -39.83
C HIS A 208 -39.97 -16.90 -38.36
N LYS A 209 -40.53 -17.61 -37.39
CA LYS A 209 -40.18 -17.42 -35.97
C LYS A 209 -38.78 -17.97 -35.65
N TYR A 210 -38.33 -19.00 -36.36
CA TYR A 210 -37.01 -19.62 -36.16
C TYR A 210 -35.89 -18.90 -36.91
N SER A 211 -36.20 -18.06 -37.90
CA SER A 211 -35.19 -17.22 -38.57
C SER A 211 -34.63 -16.14 -37.65
N LEU A 212 -35.41 -15.62 -36.71
CA LEU A 212 -34.90 -14.67 -35.70
C LEU A 212 -33.84 -15.32 -34.79
N ILE A 213 -34.08 -16.56 -34.36
CA ILE A 213 -33.13 -17.32 -33.54
C ILE A 213 -31.85 -17.62 -34.34
N ALA A 214 -31.97 -18.01 -35.61
CA ALA A 214 -30.81 -18.25 -36.47
C ALA A 214 -29.96 -17.00 -36.67
N TRP A 215 -30.58 -15.82 -36.87
CA TRP A 215 -29.86 -14.55 -36.93
C TRP A 215 -29.19 -14.18 -35.60
N GLY A 216 -29.82 -14.49 -34.47
CA GLY A 216 -29.19 -14.35 -33.15
C GLY A 216 -27.92 -15.18 -33.02
N ILE A 217 -27.93 -16.43 -33.51
CA ILE A 217 -26.74 -17.30 -33.51
C ILE A 217 -25.63 -16.74 -34.42
N VAL A 218 -25.97 -16.23 -35.60
CA VAL A 218 -25.00 -15.56 -36.49
C VAL A 218 -24.34 -14.38 -35.77
N ALA A 219 -25.14 -13.56 -35.08
CA ALA A 219 -24.62 -12.40 -34.35
C ALA A 219 -23.68 -12.83 -33.21
N VAL A 220 -24.06 -13.82 -32.41
CA VAL A 220 -23.22 -14.33 -31.31
C VAL A 220 -21.91 -14.90 -31.84
N VAL A 221 -21.94 -15.76 -32.86
CA VAL A 221 -20.73 -16.33 -33.45
C VAL A 221 -19.80 -15.24 -33.99
N ALA A 222 -20.37 -14.24 -34.67
CA ALA A 222 -19.60 -13.12 -35.20
C ALA A 222 -18.99 -12.24 -34.09
N LEU A 223 -19.74 -11.99 -33.01
CA LEU A 223 -19.28 -11.22 -31.86
C LEU A 223 -18.16 -11.94 -31.10
N ASP A 224 -18.27 -13.26 -30.88
CA ASP A 224 -17.25 -14.05 -30.19
C ASP A 224 -15.94 -14.10 -30.99
N LEU A 225 -16.02 -14.33 -32.30
CA LEU A 225 -14.83 -14.30 -33.17
C LEU A 225 -14.21 -12.89 -33.25
N ALA A 226 -15.04 -11.85 -33.25
CA ALA A 226 -14.56 -10.46 -33.19
C ALA A 226 -13.91 -10.13 -31.84
N ALA A 227 -14.45 -10.63 -30.73
CA ALA A 227 -13.88 -10.45 -29.40
C ALA A 227 -12.50 -11.11 -29.30
N ILE A 228 -12.34 -12.34 -29.82
CA ILE A 228 -11.03 -13.02 -29.86
C ILE A 228 -10.00 -12.18 -30.63
N LEU A 229 -10.39 -11.65 -31.80
CA LEU A 229 -9.50 -10.80 -32.60
C LEU A 229 -9.20 -9.45 -31.96
N ALA A 230 -10.15 -8.90 -31.19
CA ALA A 230 -10.00 -7.62 -30.49
C ALA A 230 -9.10 -7.73 -29.26
N ILE A 231 -9.15 -8.86 -28.54
CA ILE A 231 -8.31 -9.13 -27.35
C ILE A 231 -6.91 -9.58 -27.77
N GLY A 232 -6.77 -10.35 -28.86
CA GLY A 232 -5.48 -10.89 -29.33
C GLY A 232 -4.52 -9.87 -29.95
N ALA A 233 -4.69 -8.58 -29.63
CA ALA A 233 -3.81 -7.49 -30.06
C ALA A 233 -3.49 -6.56 -28.87
N PRO A 234 -2.71 -6.99 -27.88
CA PRO A 234 -2.55 -6.27 -26.60
C PRO A 234 -1.89 -4.88 -26.73
N PHE A 235 -1.27 -4.56 -27.87
CA PHE A 235 -0.63 -3.27 -28.15
C PHE A 235 -1.48 -2.34 -29.04
N ARG A 236 -2.67 -2.75 -29.48
CA ARG A 236 -3.54 -1.91 -30.32
C ARG A 236 -5.02 -2.28 -30.20
N GLY A 237 -5.89 -1.30 -30.44
CA GLY A 237 -7.33 -1.50 -30.50
C GLY A 237 -8.00 -1.17 -29.17
N ALA A 238 -9.24 -1.66 -28.99
CA ALA A 238 -10.07 -1.28 -27.85
C ALA A 238 -9.62 -1.92 -26.53
N PHE A 239 -8.98 -3.09 -26.59
CA PHE A 239 -8.48 -3.85 -25.44
C PHE A 239 -6.95 -3.90 -25.50
N GLN A 240 -6.31 -2.74 -25.35
CA GLN A 240 -4.85 -2.62 -25.29
C GLN A 240 -4.40 -2.37 -23.85
N ALA A 241 -3.16 -2.75 -23.53
CA ALA A 241 -2.58 -2.40 -22.24
C ALA A 241 -2.41 -0.87 -22.11
N ASP A 242 -2.71 -0.37 -20.91
CA ASP A 242 -2.70 1.04 -20.56
C ASP A 242 -1.27 1.54 -20.35
N ARG A 243 -1.00 2.71 -20.92
CA ARG A 243 0.30 3.40 -20.89
C ARG A 243 0.31 4.63 -19.99
N VAL A 244 -0.83 4.99 -19.38
CA VAL A 244 -0.93 6.10 -18.43
C VAL A 244 0.19 6.03 -17.37
N PRO A 245 0.50 4.88 -16.75
CA PRO A 245 1.60 4.80 -15.77
C PRO A 245 2.98 5.24 -16.31
N ILE A 246 3.27 4.98 -17.59
CA ILE A 246 4.55 5.42 -18.22
C ILE A 246 4.56 6.95 -18.37
N ARG A 247 3.43 7.54 -18.77
CA ARG A 247 3.30 9.00 -18.95
C ARG A 247 3.34 9.74 -17.63
N ASP A 248 2.71 9.17 -16.61
CA ASP A 248 2.76 9.71 -15.26
C ASP A 248 4.21 9.73 -14.79
N LEU A 249 4.95 8.62 -14.94
CA LEU A 249 6.38 8.55 -14.63
C LEU A 249 7.20 9.61 -15.36
N VAL A 250 7.01 9.76 -16.67
CA VAL A 250 7.67 10.80 -17.49
C VAL A 250 7.41 12.20 -16.94
N THR A 251 6.15 12.48 -16.56
CA THR A 251 5.76 13.77 -15.95
C THR A 251 6.47 13.98 -14.60
N GLU A 252 6.67 12.92 -13.82
CA GLU A 252 7.44 13.01 -12.56
C GLU A 252 8.92 13.31 -12.77
N LEU A 253 9.54 12.70 -13.79
CA LEU A 253 10.93 12.92 -14.14
C LEU A 253 11.14 14.35 -14.63
N GLU A 254 10.25 14.86 -15.50
CA GLU A 254 10.24 16.26 -15.94
C GLU A 254 10.07 17.25 -14.79
N ALA A 255 9.23 16.89 -13.82
CA ALA A 255 9.01 17.70 -12.62
C ALA A 255 10.21 17.69 -11.65
N GLY A 256 11.29 16.95 -11.97
CA GLY A 256 12.51 16.91 -11.16
C GLY A 256 12.34 16.18 -9.83
N ARG A 257 11.27 15.38 -9.65
CA ARG A 257 10.94 14.73 -8.37
C ARG A 257 12.01 13.75 -7.85
N TYR A 258 12.92 13.33 -8.72
CA TYR A 258 14.01 12.40 -8.43
C TYR A 258 15.39 13.07 -8.34
N GLN A 259 15.47 14.39 -8.55
CA GLN A 259 16.72 15.15 -8.44
C GLN A 259 16.81 15.74 -7.03
N SER A 260 17.78 15.25 -6.23
CA SER A 260 17.94 15.63 -4.81
C SER A 260 18.28 17.11 -4.57
N TRP A 261 18.61 17.87 -5.63
CA TRP A 261 18.85 19.32 -5.60
C TRP A 261 17.75 20.16 -6.26
N VAL A 262 16.71 19.54 -6.82
CA VAL A 262 15.59 20.27 -7.45
C VAL A 262 14.45 20.58 -6.47
N ASP A 263 14.46 20.01 -5.26
CA ASP A 263 13.60 20.49 -4.16
C ASP A 263 14.45 21.20 -3.08
N ASP A 264 15.00 22.39 -3.40
CA ASP A 264 14.74 23.62 -2.61
C ASP A 264 15.23 24.90 -3.32
N PRO A 265 14.67 25.32 -4.47
CA PRO A 265 14.33 26.72 -4.54
C PRO A 265 13.16 26.88 -3.58
N ARG A 266 13.40 27.44 -2.37
CA ARG A 266 12.34 27.88 -1.46
C ARG A 266 11.15 28.31 -2.31
N PRO A 267 9.98 27.65 -2.26
CA PRO A 267 8.85 28.11 -3.04
C PRO A 267 8.76 29.60 -2.74
N GLN A 268 8.91 30.44 -3.78
CA GLN A 268 8.77 31.87 -3.60
C GLN A 268 7.38 32.04 -3.01
N ARG A 269 7.28 32.29 -1.69
CA ARG A 269 6.03 32.39 -0.90
C ARG A 269 4.84 32.69 -1.80
N THR A 270 4.20 31.65 -2.33
CA THR A 270 3.13 31.81 -3.34
C THR A 270 1.84 32.22 -2.65
N CYS A 271 1.73 31.91 -1.36
CA CYS A 271 0.71 32.40 -0.46
C CYS A 271 0.91 33.90 -0.18
N THR A 272 0.42 34.76 -1.08
CA THR A 272 0.41 36.22 -0.88
C THR A 272 -0.81 36.65 -0.07
N THR A 273 -0.67 37.77 0.66
CA THR A 273 -1.73 38.33 1.55
C THR A 273 -2.87 39.02 0.78
N ARG A 274 -2.98 38.89 -0.54
CA ARG A 274 -4.05 39.55 -1.32
C ARG A 274 -5.38 38.81 -1.14
N GLN A 275 -6.32 39.46 -0.46
CA GLN A 275 -7.72 39.03 -0.30
C GLN A 275 -8.47 38.79 -1.63
N ASP A 276 -7.99 39.33 -2.75
CA ASP A 276 -8.66 39.35 -4.06
C ASP A 276 -8.18 38.30 -5.07
N ALA A 277 -7.40 37.29 -4.67
CA ALA A 277 -7.09 36.19 -5.58
C ALA A 277 -8.34 35.34 -5.82
N THR A 278 -8.90 35.43 -7.03
CA THR A 278 -10.07 34.65 -7.48
C THR A 278 -9.85 33.13 -7.47
N GLU A 279 -8.60 32.68 -7.26
CA GLU A 279 -8.20 31.31 -6.96
C GLU A 279 -7.18 31.34 -5.80
N ARG A 280 -7.49 30.68 -4.68
CA ARG A 280 -6.52 30.43 -3.60
C ARG A 280 -5.86 29.09 -3.89
N PRO A 281 -4.52 29.00 -3.94
CA PRO A 281 -3.84 27.72 -4.10
C PRO A 281 -4.21 26.75 -2.97
N ASP A 282 -4.45 25.48 -3.31
CA ASP A 282 -4.78 24.42 -2.33
C ASP A 282 -3.69 24.25 -1.25
N ASP A 283 -2.44 24.60 -1.59
CA ASP A 283 -1.28 24.52 -0.70
C ASP A 283 -1.21 25.65 0.35
N CYS A 284 -2.13 26.62 0.30
CA CYS A 284 -2.18 27.75 1.21
C CYS A 284 -3.38 27.64 2.17
N LEU A 285 -3.10 27.60 3.48
CA LEU A 285 -4.11 27.68 4.53
C LEU A 285 -4.31 29.13 4.97
N PHE A 286 -5.52 29.64 4.81
CA PHE A 286 -5.93 30.98 5.23
C PHE A 286 -6.90 30.92 6.42
N ILE A 287 -6.61 31.66 7.48
CA ILE A 287 -7.44 31.75 8.68
C ILE A 287 -7.76 33.22 8.93
N GLY A 288 -9.02 33.61 8.77
CA GLY A 288 -9.47 34.97 9.03
C GLY A 288 -9.45 35.32 10.52
N ASN A 289 -9.37 36.61 10.86
CA ASN A 289 -9.42 37.08 12.24
C ASN A 289 -10.66 36.54 12.99
N GLY A 290 -10.43 35.86 14.12
CA GLY A 290 -11.48 35.25 14.94
C GLY A 290 -12.10 33.97 14.37
N GLU A 291 -11.68 33.51 13.18
CA GLU A 291 -12.08 32.22 12.64
C GLU A 291 -11.35 31.07 13.35
N SER A 292 -12.00 29.91 13.48
CA SER A 292 -11.38 28.73 14.06
C SER A 292 -10.49 27.99 13.08
N LEU A 293 -9.41 27.41 13.61
CA LEU A 293 -8.55 26.45 12.92
C LEU A 293 -9.08 25.04 13.15
N THR A 294 -9.09 24.19 12.13
CA THR A 294 -9.52 22.80 12.29
C THR A 294 -8.31 21.88 12.41
N LEU A 295 -8.26 21.06 13.45
CA LEU A 295 -7.33 19.95 13.58
C LEU A 295 -8.07 18.65 13.31
N GLY A 296 -7.60 17.87 12.34
CA GLY A 296 -8.14 16.55 12.05
C GLY A 296 -7.58 15.52 13.03
N VAL A 297 -8.41 14.57 13.44
CA VAL A 297 -7.99 13.36 14.15
C VAL A 297 -8.54 12.16 13.39
N LEU A 298 -7.64 11.31 12.92
CA LEU A 298 -7.98 10.05 12.27
C LEU A 298 -7.51 8.92 13.17
N ALA A 299 -8.45 8.23 13.81
CA ALA A 299 -8.12 7.27 14.86
C ALA A 299 -9.02 6.03 14.79
N TRP A 300 -8.57 4.92 15.37
CA TRP A 300 -9.42 3.74 15.51
C TRP A 300 -10.27 3.87 16.78
N LEU A 301 -11.54 4.19 16.60
CA LEU A 301 -12.48 4.48 17.68
C LEU A 301 -13.53 3.37 17.80
N GLY A 302 -14.11 3.22 18.99
CA GLY A 302 -15.08 2.17 19.31
C GLY A 302 -14.51 1.14 20.30
N ASP A 303 -15.39 0.27 20.80
CA ASP A 303 -15.02 -0.76 21.79
C ASP A 303 -13.99 -1.74 21.21
N GLU A 304 -14.04 -1.98 19.91
CA GLU A 304 -13.12 -2.83 19.16
C GLU A 304 -11.67 -2.35 19.20
N SER A 305 -11.43 -1.05 19.46
CA SER A 305 -10.09 -0.47 19.48
C SER A 305 -9.26 -0.81 20.72
N GLY A 306 -9.88 -1.43 21.73
CA GLY A 306 -9.23 -1.63 23.04
C GLY A 306 -8.83 -0.31 23.73
N GLY A 307 -9.43 0.81 23.33
CA GLY A 307 -9.12 2.14 23.84
C GLY A 307 -7.90 2.83 23.20
N LEU A 308 -7.18 2.21 22.25
CA LEU A 308 -5.97 2.78 21.65
C LEU A 308 -6.21 4.15 20.97
N GLY A 309 -7.21 4.22 20.09
CA GLY A 309 -7.53 5.48 19.42
C GLY A 309 -8.18 6.49 20.36
N GLN A 310 -8.94 6.04 21.36
CA GLN A 310 -9.54 6.92 22.36
C GLN A 310 -8.47 7.57 23.26
N ASP A 311 -7.45 6.81 23.70
CA ASP A 311 -6.30 7.33 24.44
C ASP A 311 -5.54 8.39 23.63
N SER A 312 -5.33 8.14 22.33
CA SER A 312 -4.69 9.11 21.44
C SER A 312 -5.52 10.39 21.32
N LEU A 313 -6.83 10.27 21.12
CA LEU A 313 -7.76 11.41 21.07
C LEU A 313 -7.76 12.21 22.38
N ASP A 314 -7.69 11.54 23.53
CA ASP A 314 -7.62 12.20 24.83
C ASP A 314 -6.31 12.98 25.00
N GLY A 315 -5.19 12.47 24.49
CA GLY A 315 -3.92 13.18 24.40
C GLY A 315 -3.99 14.43 23.52
N VAL A 316 -4.66 14.35 22.36
CA VAL A 316 -4.92 15.52 21.48
C VAL A 316 -5.76 16.57 22.20
N ASN A 317 -6.85 16.15 22.85
CA ASN A 317 -7.73 17.06 23.60
C ASN A 317 -6.98 17.81 24.70
N LEU A 318 -6.11 17.12 25.45
CA LEU A 318 -5.29 17.77 26.48
C LEU A 318 -4.24 18.73 25.89
N ALA A 319 -3.71 18.46 24.70
CA ALA A 319 -2.80 19.40 24.03
C ALA A 319 -3.52 20.70 23.64
N ILE A 320 -4.80 20.61 23.27
CA ILE A 320 -5.65 21.77 22.98
C ILE A 320 -6.05 22.52 24.25
N ASP A 321 -6.45 21.80 25.31
CA ASP A 321 -6.75 22.36 26.64
C ASP A 321 -5.55 23.19 27.13
N TYR A 322 -4.34 22.62 27.08
CA TYR A 322 -3.12 23.24 27.57
C TYR A 322 -2.55 24.39 26.74
N LEU A 323 -3.21 24.81 25.65
CA LEU A 323 -2.70 25.89 24.79
C LEU A 323 -2.50 27.22 25.54
N ASP A 324 -3.26 27.46 26.60
CA ASP A 324 -3.14 28.64 27.48
C ASP A 324 -2.32 28.38 28.77
N GLY A 325 -1.75 27.17 28.90
CA GLY A 325 -0.97 26.71 30.04
C GLY A 325 -1.77 26.14 31.20
N GLN A 326 -3.08 25.87 31.03
CA GLN A 326 -3.94 25.30 32.05
C GLN A 326 -4.61 23.99 31.61
N PHE A 327 -4.94 23.13 32.57
CA PHE A 327 -5.74 21.92 32.35
C PHE A 327 -7.09 22.06 33.07
N ASP A 328 -7.96 22.91 32.53
CA ASP A 328 -9.25 23.28 33.10
C ASP A 328 -10.45 22.80 32.25
N GLN A 329 -10.19 21.98 31.22
CA GLN A 329 -11.16 21.45 30.27
C GLN A 329 -11.78 22.53 29.36
N VAL A 330 -11.10 23.67 29.22
CA VAL A 330 -11.46 24.75 28.30
C VAL A 330 -10.36 24.87 27.25
N PRO A 331 -10.65 24.56 25.96
CA PRO A 331 -9.70 24.74 24.88
C PRO A 331 -9.06 26.13 24.85
N GLY A 332 -7.72 26.18 24.87
CA GLY A 332 -6.98 27.43 24.68
C GLY A 332 -6.92 27.87 23.21
N ASP A 333 -6.49 29.11 22.98
CA ASP A 333 -6.36 29.68 21.64
C ASP A 333 -4.94 29.50 21.08
N LEU A 334 -4.83 29.02 19.84
CA LEU A 334 -3.57 28.93 19.11
C LEU A 334 -3.40 30.16 18.22
N LEU A 335 -2.39 30.97 18.52
CA LEU A 335 -2.08 32.21 17.78
C LEU A 335 -3.23 33.24 17.74
N GLY A 336 -4.23 33.13 18.63
CA GLY A 336 -5.43 33.97 18.67
C GLY A 336 -6.66 33.36 18.00
N HIS A 337 -6.59 32.08 17.61
CA HIS A 337 -7.67 31.34 16.98
C HIS A 337 -8.04 30.11 17.80
N ARG A 338 -9.34 29.83 17.93
CA ARG A 338 -9.82 28.59 18.53
C ARG A 338 -9.44 27.40 17.67
N VAL A 339 -9.06 26.30 18.31
CA VAL A 339 -8.87 25.01 17.63
C VAL A 339 -10.17 24.20 17.72
N SER A 340 -10.75 23.88 16.58
CA SER A 340 -11.87 22.96 16.43
C SER A 340 -11.35 21.57 16.03
N LEU A 341 -11.93 20.52 16.58
CA LEU A 341 -11.58 19.14 16.21
C LEU A 341 -12.55 18.59 15.18
N ALA A 342 -12.01 18.00 14.12
CA ALA A 342 -12.73 17.11 13.23
C ALA A 342 -12.21 15.70 13.45
N VAL A 343 -13.05 14.81 13.97
CA VAL A 343 -12.66 13.46 14.36
C VAL A 343 -13.32 12.46 13.42
N ASP A 344 -12.53 11.52 12.90
CA ASP A 344 -13.00 10.45 12.03
C ASP A 344 -12.45 9.09 12.46
N ASN A 345 -13.21 8.03 12.17
CA ASN A 345 -12.87 6.65 12.53
C ASN A 345 -12.28 5.92 11.31
N GLU A 346 -11.03 5.48 11.42
CA GLU A 346 -10.32 4.75 10.37
C GLU A 346 -10.56 3.23 10.39
N GLY A 347 -11.19 2.69 11.45
CA GLY A 347 -11.49 1.27 11.57
C GLY A 347 -10.28 0.34 11.48
N CYS A 348 -9.07 0.83 11.78
CA CYS A 348 -7.80 0.11 11.67
C CYS A 348 -7.50 -0.48 10.27
N SER A 349 -8.04 0.12 9.19
CA SER A 349 -7.95 -0.42 7.83
C SER A 349 -7.50 0.63 6.82
N ALA A 350 -6.87 0.19 5.73
CA ALA A 350 -6.44 1.07 4.64
C ALA A 350 -7.65 1.80 3.99
N GLU A 351 -8.75 1.09 3.74
CA GLU A 351 -9.98 1.68 3.18
C GLU A 351 -10.59 2.73 4.11
N GLY A 352 -10.65 2.43 5.42
CA GLY A 352 -11.15 3.35 6.43
C GLY A 352 -10.25 4.58 6.59
N GLY A 353 -8.92 4.38 6.58
CA GLY A 353 -7.93 5.46 6.57
C GLY A 353 -8.10 6.38 5.36
N LEU A 354 -8.15 5.82 4.15
CA LEU A 354 -8.40 6.55 2.90
C LEU A 354 -9.69 7.36 2.95
N SER A 355 -10.78 6.72 3.39
CA SER A 355 -12.11 7.34 3.42
C SER A 355 -12.21 8.44 4.48
N GLY A 356 -11.62 8.22 5.65
CA GLY A 356 -11.54 9.23 6.72
C GLY A 356 -10.68 10.42 6.32
N ALA A 357 -9.52 10.18 5.71
CA ALA A 357 -8.67 11.25 5.17
C ALA A 357 -9.42 12.13 4.14
N LYS A 358 -10.20 11.53 3.23
CA LYS A 358 -11.04 12.28 2.28
C LYS A 358 -12.11 13.14 2.96
N ARG A 359 -12.74 12.64 4.03
CA ARG A 359 -13.72 13.41 4.80
C ARG A 359 -13.06 14.56 5.55
N LEU A 360 -11.91 14.33 6.18
CA LEU A 360 -11.13 15.38 6.84
C LEU A 360 -10.67 16.45 5.86
N LEU A 361 -10.26 16.10 4.63
CA LEU A 361 -9.91 17.08 3.59
C LEU A 361 -11.08 17.99 3.17
N ALA A 362 -12.33 17.57 3.41
CA ALA A 362 -13.50 18.41 3.15
C ALA A 362 -13.73 19.46 4.26
N GLU A 363 -13.03 19.35 5.40
CA GLU A 363 -13.13 20.30 6.49
C GLU A 363 -12.47 21.63 6.15
N GLN A 364 -13.16 22.71 6.49
CA GLN A 364 -12.62 24.05 6.29
C GLN A 364 -11.46 24.30 7.25
N ARG A 365 -10.41 24.94 6.72
CA ARG A 365 -9.25 25.38 7.50
C ARG A 365 -8.55 24.22 8.25
N LEU A 366 -8.49 23.04 7.63
CA LEU A 366 -7.74 21.90 8.14
C LEU A 366 -6.24 22.21 8.21
N LEU A 367 -5.69 22.31 9.42
CA LEU A 367 -4.26 22.49 9.67
C LEU A 367 -3.46 21.28 9.18
N GLY A 368 -3.87 20.11 9.67
CA GLY A 368 -3.22 18.82 9.53
C GLY A 368 -4.05 17.77 10.26
N VAL A 369 -3.59 16.53 10.22
CA VAL A 369 -4.23 15.38 10.83
C VAL A 369 -3.28 14.76 11.85
N VAL A 370 -3.77 14.49 13.06
CA VAL A 370 -3.08 13.65 14.05
C VAL A 370 -3.69 12.26 13.98
N GLY A 371 -2.85 11.25 13.77
CA GLY A 371 -3.25 9.91 13.38
C GLY A 371 -2.31 9.33 12.32
N THR A 372 -2.51 8.12 11.82
CA THR A 372 -3.54 7.16 12.20
C THR A 372 -3.20 6.44 13.50
N THR A 373 -4.13 5.64 14.03
CA THR A 373 -3.83 4.70 15.13
C THR A 373 -3.09 3.48 14.59
N CYS A 374 -3.63 2.85 13.54
CA CYS A 374 -3.04 1.67 12.93
C CYS A 374 -2.16 2.01 11.73
N SER A 375 -0.98 1.40 11.65
CA SER A 375 -0.04 1.60 10.51
C SER A 375 -0.68 1.24 9.16
N SER A 376 -1.58 0.27 9.13
CA SER A 376 -2.37 -0.10 7.95
C SER A 376 -3.26 1.03 7.43
N ALA A 377 -3.79 1.87 8.32
CA ALA A 377 -4.69 2.96 7.96
C ALA A 377 -3.94 4.19 7.41
N ALA A 378 -2.63 4.31 7.66
CA ALA A 378 -1.82 5.37 7.07
C ALA A 378 -1.48 5.10 5.60
N LEU A 379 -1.50 3.83 5.17
CA LEU A 379 -1.34 3.47 3.76
C LEU A 379 -2.48 4.09 2.94
N ASP A 380 -2.16 4.71 1.82
CA ASP A 380 -3.05 5.49 0.94
C ASP A 380 -3.64 6.77 1.55
N ALA A 381 -3.85 6.81 2.87
CA ALA A 381 -4.24 8.03 3.57
C ALA A 381 -3.11 9.08 3.53
N ALA A 382 -1.87 8.65 3.80
CA ALA A 382 -0.72 9.53 3.90
C ALA A 382 -0.07 9.88 2.55
N ASP A 383 0.32 8.89 1.75
CA ASP A 383 0.96 9.06 0.42
C ASP A 383 -0.02 9.57 -0.64
N VAL A 384 -1.20 8.97 -0.75
CA VAL A 384 -2.09 9.22 -1.90
C VAL A 384 -3.11 10.33 -1.62
N THR A 385 -3.59 10.48 -0.39
CA THR A 385 -4.71 11.39 -0.10
C THR A 385 -4.27 12.71 0.52
N LEU A 386 -3.57 12.65 1.66
CA LEU A 386 -3.19 13.86 2.40
C LEU A 386 -1.97 14.54 1.76
N SER A 387 -0.95 13.79 1.35
CA SER A 387 0.26 14.36 0.72
C SER A 387 -0.04 15.04 -0.62
N ASP A 388 -0.99 14.53 -1.41
CA ASP A 388 -1.45 15.17 -2.67
C ASP A 388 -2.06 16.56 -2.46
N LYS A 389 -2.52 16.84 -1.23
CA LYS A 389 -3.06 18.14 -0.80
C LYS A 389 -2.12 18.88 0.15
N SER A 390 -0.87 18.45 0.24
CA SER A 390 0.15 19.00 1.13
C SER A 390 -0.26 19.01 2.61
N VAL A 391 -1.20 18.16 3.02
CA VAL A 391 -1.70 18.12 4.40
C VAL A 391 -0.84 17.17 5.22
N LEU A 392 -0.29 17.68 6.33
CA LEU A 392 0.50 16.85 7.24
C LEU A 392 -0.38 15.79 7.92
N LEU A 393 0.11 14.56 7.96
CA LEU A 393 -0.32 13.50 8.85
C LEU A 393 0.78 13.26 9.88
N VAL A 394 0.49 13.43 11.17
CA VAL A 394 1.44 13.16 12.26
C VAL A 394 0.89 12.03 13.14
N SER A 395 1.44 10.82 12.98
CA SER A 395 0.97 9.67 13.74
C SER A 395 1.61 9.58 15.11
N SER A 396 0.76 9.36 16.11
CA SER A 396 1.17 9.08 17.49
C SER A 396 1.40 7.60 17.77
N SER A 397 1.02 6.70 16.87
CA SER A 397 0.92 5.26 17.17
C SER A 397 1.43 4.33 16.05
N ASN A 398 1.77 4.84 14.87
CA ASN A 398 2.24 4.01 13.76
C ASN A 398 3.73 3.65 13.91
N THR A 399 3.99 2.38 14.21
CA THR A 399 5.34 1.87 14.45
C THR A 399 5.98 1.24 13.20
N ALA A 400 5.20 0.94 12.16
CA ALA A 400 5.69 0.23 10.98
C ALA A 400 6.86 0.98 10.31
N PRO A 401 7.98 0.31 9.95
CA PRO A 401 9.16 0.97 9.41
C PRO A 401 8.92 1.68 8.08
N SER A 402 8.05 1.11 7.24
CA SER A 402 7.83 1.55 5.86
C SER A 402 7.28 2.96 5.73
N LEU A 403 6.58 3.46 6.75
CA LEU A 403 5.93 4.78 6.72
C LEU A 403 6.93 5.95 6.77
N THR A 404 8.14 5.68 7.25
CA THR A 404 9.26 6.64 7.36
C THR A 404 10.53 6.12 6.69
N ASP A 405 10.40 5.07 5.87
CA ASP A 405 11.53 4.54 5.13
C ASP A 405 11.90 5.54 4.03
N PRO A 406 13.15 6.04 3.93
CA PRO A 406 13.54 6.98 2.88
C PRO A 406 13.20 6.50 1.46
N ASP A 407 13.18 5.19 1.22
CA ASP A 407 12.88 4.59 -0.09
C ASP A 407 11.37 4.57 -0.41
N ARG A 408 10.52 4.78 0.60
CA ARG A 408 9.04 4.73 0.51
C ARG A 408 8.37 5.93 1.18
N HIS A 409 9.16 6.96 1.52
CA HIS A 409 8.74 8.01 2.43
C HIS A 409 7.62 8.84 1.82
N GLN A 410 6.61 9.08 2.65
CA GLN A 410 5.44 9.86 2.33
C GLN A 410 5.71 11.33 2.68
N ARG A 411 5.78 12.20 1.67
CA ARG A 411 6.28 13.58 1.81
C ARG A 411 5.68 14.32 3.01
N PHE A 412 4.37 14.24 3.26
CA PHE A 412 3.71 14.96 4.36
C PHE A 412 3.38 14.07 5.58
N TYR A 413 4.11 12.98 5.77
CA TYR A 413 3.94 12.09 6.91
C TYR A 413 5.04 12.30 7.96
N PHE A 414 4.64 12.29 9.24
CA PHE A 414 5.53 12.28 10.39
C PHE A 414 5.02 11.30 11.44
N ARG A 415 5.89 10.88 12.36
CA ARG A 415 5.46 10.15 13.57
C ARG A 415 6.21 10.57 14.83
N THR A 416 5.54 10.43 15.97
CA THR A 416 6.14 10.51 17.30
C THR A 416 6.21 9.14 18.00
N ALA A 417 5.60 8.11 17.41
CA ALA A 417 5.72 6.73 17.87
C ALA A 417 7.13 6.17 17.63
N PRO A 418 7.60 5.24 18.48
CA PRO A 418 8.80 4.45 18.20
C PRO A 418 8.72 3.66 16.89
N ASN A 419 9.88 3.33 16.33
CA ASN A 419 10.01 2.56 15.10
C ASN A 419 10.19 1.05 15.39
N ASP A 420 9.42 0.19 14.72
CA ASP A 420 9.52 -1.27 14.84
C ASP A 420 10.87 -1.86 14.39
N VAL A 421 11.66 -1.11 13.62
CA VAL A 421 13.08 -1.45 13.38
C VAL A 421 13.80 -1.62 14.71
N VAL A 422 13.59 -0.68 15.65
CA VAL A 422 14.21 -0.71 16.97
C VAL A 422 13.56 -1.79 17.84
N GLN A 423 12.22 -1.85 17.89
CA GLN A 423 11.52 -2.82 18.75
C GLN A 423 11.82 -4.26 18.35
N GLY A 424 11.71 -4.61 17.07
CA GLY A 424 12.01 -5.95 16.56
C GLY A 424 13.46 -6.34 16.83
N ALA A 425 14.41 -5.40 16.71
CA ALA A 425 15.81 -5.67 17.03
C ALA A 425 16.04 -5.91 18.53
N VAL A 426 15.43 -5.11 19.41
CA VAL A 426 15.53 -5.28 20.87
C VAL A 426 14.95 -6.62 21.32
N VAL A 427 13.82 -7.04 20.75
CA VAL A 427 13.21 -8.35 21.06
C VAL A 427 14.08 -9.51 20.54
N ALA A 428 14.65 -9.37 19.35
CA ALA A 428 15.57 -10.37 18.80
C ALA A 428 16.85 -10.50 19.64
N ASP A 429 17.47 -9.37 20.01
CA ASP A 429 18.64 -9.31 20.89
C ASP A 429 18.33 -9.99 22.23
N TYR A 430 17.20 -9.67 22.87
CA TYR A 430 16.80 -10.30 24.12
C TYR A 430 16.56 -11.80 23.96
N THR A 431 15.86 -12.22 22.91
CA THR A 431 15.55 -13.62 22.64
C THR A 431 16.82 -14.44 22.43
N ARG A 432 17.77 -13.92 21.66
CA ARG A 432 19.01 -14.64 21.35
C ARG A 432 20.01 -14.57 22.49
N GLN A 433 20.26 -13.40 23.05
CA GLN A 433 21.40 -13.14 23.93
C GLN A 433 21.05 -13.35 25.40
N ILE A 434 19.81 -13.06 25.80
CA ILE A 434 19.38 -13.17 27.21
C ILE A 434 18.65 -14.49 27.44
N LEU A 435 17.67 -14.84 26.60
CA LEU A 435 16.99 -16.13 26.70
C LEU A 435 17.82 -17.29 26.15
N SER A 436 18.93 -17.01 25.44
CA SER A 436 19.78 -18.04 24.80
C SER A 436 19.00 -18.95 23.84
N ALA A 437 17.91 -18.47 23.24
CA ALA A 437 17.10 -19.26 22.33
C ALA A 437 17.81 -19.43 20.98
N ASP A 438 18.02 -20.65 20.54
CA ASP A 438 18.60 -20.95 19.21
C ASP A 438 17.53 -20.97 18.10
N THR A 439 16.27 -21.19 18.46
CA THR A 439 15.17 -21.32 17.52
C THR A 439 13.97 -20.48 17.95
N ALA A 440 13.35 -19.80 17.00
CA ALA A 440 12.15 -18.99 17.24
C ALA A 440 11.11 -19.21 16.13
N ALA A 441 9.83 -19.03 16.46
CA ALA A 441 8.77 -18.83 15.48
C ALA A 441 8.23 -17.40 15.58
N THR A 442 7.64 -16.90 14.50
CA THR A 442 6.92 -15.62 14.50
C THR A 442 5.46 -15.81 14.13
N VAL A 443 4.57 -15.05 14.77
CA VAL A 443 3.15 -14.99 14.43
C VAL A 443 2.76 -13.54 14.13
N SER A 444 2.27 -13.28 12.91
CA SER A 444 1.70 -12.00 12.51
C SER A 444 0.18 -12.14 12.29
N ASP A 445 -0.54 -11.04 12.13
CA ASP A 445 -1.94 -11.03 11.68
C ASP A 445 -2.10 -10.52 10.23
N GLY A 446 -1.00 -10.47 9.47
CA GLY A 446 -0.99 -10.01 8.08
C GLY A 446 -1.15 -8.50 7.90
N SER A 447 -1.25 -7.72 8.98
CA SER A 447 -1.24 -6.27 8.90
C SER A 447 0.17 -5.74 8.61
N ALA A 448 0.26 -4.55 8.01
CA ALA A 448 1.54 -3.89 7.73
C ALA A 448 2.38 -3.69 9.02
N TYR A 449 1.72 -3.47 10.16
CA TYR A 449 2.34 -3.45 11.48
C TYR A 449 2.96 -4.81 11.82
N SER A 450 2.15 -5.86 11.93
CA SER A 450 2.60 -7.14 12.47
C SER A 450 3.62 -7.83 11.56
N ASP A 451 3.43 -7.76 10.24
CA ASP A 451 4.35 -8.33 9.28
C ASP A 451 5.70 -7.62 9.34
N SER A 452 5.72 -6.29 9.40
CA SER A 452 6.98 -5.56 9.43
C SER A 452 7.77 -5.80 10.72
N LEU A 453 7.11 -5.78 11.88
CA LEU A 453 7.75 -6.04 13.18
C LEU A 453 8.30 -7.47 13.28
N THR A 454 7.52 -8.47 12.88
CA THR A 454 7.98 -9.88 12.88
C THR A 454 9.10 -10.12 11.87
N ASN A 455 9.09 -9.44 10.73
CA ASN A 455 10.18 -9.50 9.74
C ASN A 455 11.48 -8.90 10.28
N VAL A 456 11.43 -7.74 10.95
CA VAL A 456 12.62 -7.14 11.60
C VAL A 456 13.19 -8.10 12.64
N PHE A 457 12.34 -8.64 13.52
CA PHE A 457 12.75 -9.63 14.51
C PHE A 457 13.46 -10.82 13.85
N ARG A 458 12.86 -11.40 12.81
CA ARG A 458 13.40 -12.58 12.11
C ARG A 458 14.77 -12.29 11.51
N GLN A 459 14.92 -11.15 10.84
CA GLN A 459 16.18 -10.76 10.23
C GLN A 459 17.28 -10.57 11.28
N ARG A 460 17.02 -9.82 12.35
CA ARG A 460 17.99 -9.61 13.42
C ARG A 460 18.33 -10.91 14.16
N PHE A 461 17.34 -11.75 14.43
CA PHE A 461 17.54 -13.04 15.09
C PHE A 461 18.43 -13.97 14.24
N ALA A 462 18.21 -14.00 12.92
CA ALA A 462 19.02 -14.77 11.98
C ALA A 462 20.46 -14.23 11.85
N GLN A 463 20.66 -12.91 11.84
CA GLN A 463 21.98 -12.28 11.84
C GLN A 463 22.83 -12.70 13.05
N GLN A 464 22.19 -13.02 14.18
CA GLN A 464 22.84 -13.49 15.40
C GLN A 464 22.94 -15.02 15.51
N GLY A 465 22.74 -15.73 14.39
CA GLY A 465 22.85 -17.18 14.29
C GLY A 465 21.64 -17.96 14.82
N GLY A 466 20.54 -17.27 15.15
CA GLY A 466 19.27 -17.92 15.48
C GLY A 466 18.54 -18.46 14.24
N GLN A 467 17.69 -19.47 14.42
CA GLN A 467 16.89 -20.06 13.34
C GLN A 467 15.41 -19.72 13.52
N ALA A 468 14.86 -18.93 12.61
CA ALA A 468 13.42 -18.68 12.56
C ALA A 468 12.70 -19.82 11.83
N LYS A 469 12.18 -20.79 12.60
CA LYS A 469 11.64 -22.06 12.09
C LYS A 469 10.33 -21.91 11.34
N ALA A 470 9.45 -21.03 11.81
CA ALA A 470 8.13 -20.83 11.24
C ALA A 470 7.74 -19.35 11.23
N GLN A 471 7.09 -18.94 10.15
CA GLN A 471 6.37 -17.67 10.03
C GLN A 471 4.90 -18.03 9.83
N LEU A 472 4.09 -17.76 10.85
CA LEU A 472 2.67 -18.07 10.88
C LEU A 472 1.87 -16.78 10.80
N SER A 473 0.67 -16.85 10.24
CA SER A 473 -0.26 -15.73 10.14
C SER A 473 -1.58 -16.11 10.81
N ALA A 474 -2.11 -15.24 11.66
CA ALA A 474 -3.30 -15.46 12.47
C ALA A 474 -4.53 -14.79 11.86
N ALA A 475 -5.63 -15.53 11.72
CA ALA A 475 -6.92 -14.97 11.34
C ALA A 475 -7.52 -14.13 12.48
N GLY A 476 -8.21 -13.03 12.14
CA GLY A 476 -9.02 -12.25 13.08
C GLY A 476 -8.33 -11.04 13.72
N GLY A 477 -7.05 -10.77 13.44
CA GLY A 477 -6.38 -9.53 13.87
C GLY A 477 -6.62 -8.36 12.90
N ALA A 478 -6.81 -7.14 13.44
CA ALA A 478 -6.88 -5.87 12.71
C ALA A 478 -7.79 -5.82 11.45
N GLY A 479 -8.81 -6.68 11.37
CA GLY A 479 -9.74 -6.74 10.23
C GLY A 479 -9.12 -7.23 8.91
N VAL A 480 -7.93 -7.85 8.93
CA VAL A 480 -7.26 -8.36 7.73
C VAL A 480 -8.00 -9.59 7.19
N VAL A 481 -8.46 -9.51 5.93
CA VAL A 481 -9.08 -10.62 5.21
C VAL A 481 -7.99 -11.45 4.53
N ASP A 482 -8.17 -12.78 4.47
CA ASP A 482 -7.27 -13.70 3.77
C ASP A 482 -6.86 -13.15 2.39
N PRO A 483 -5.57 -12.79 2.18
CA PRO A 483 -5.14 -12.28 0.89
C PRO A 483 -5.17 -13.42 -0.14
N GLU A 484 -5.82 -13.19 -1.29
CA GLU A 484 -5.80 -14.16 -2.39
C GLU A 484 -4.35 -14.44 -2.84
N GLY A 485 -3.85 -15.64 -2.56
CA GLY A 485 -2.49 -16.07 -2.89
C GLY A 485 -1.41 -15.77 -1.84
N GLY A 486 -1.77 -15.26 -0.65
CA GLY A 486 -0.85 -15.10 0.48
C GLY A 486 -0.75 -16.33 1.39
N PRO A 487 0.02 -16.25 2.50
CA PRO A 487 0.08 -17.32 3.50
C PRO A 487 -1.31 -17.57 4.07
N ALA A 488 -1.69 -18.84 4.26
CA ALA A 488 -2.98 -19.18 4.82
C ALA A 488 -3.11 -18.63 6.25
N MET A 489 -4.16 -17.84 6.51
CA MET A 489 -4.46 -17.34 7.84
C MET A 489 -4.98 -18.49 8.73
N LEU A 490 -4.35 -18.67 9.88
CA LEU A 490 -4.58 -19.79 10.79
C LEU A 490 -5.44 -19.34 11.98
N THR A 491 -6.32 -20.22 12.43
CA THR A 491 -7.00 -20.05 13.72
C THR A 491 -6.01 -20.17 14.89
N PRO A 492 -6.30 -19.60 16.08
CA PRO A 492 -5.46 -19.76 17.26
C PRO A 492 -5.11 -21.21 17.60
N ALA A 493 -6.04 -22.14 17.39
CA ALA A 493 -5.79 -23.56 17.56
C ALA A 493 -4.77 -24.07 16.55
N GLN A 494 -4.95 -23.79 15.25
CA GLN A 494 -4.02 -24.23 14.20
C GLN A 494 -2.60 -23.66 14.37
N ILE A 495 -2.47 -22.40 14.80
CA ILE A 495 -1.15 -21.80 15.08
C ILE A 495 -0.40 -22.66 16.07
N ALA A 496 -1.06 -23.03 17.16
CA ALA A 496 -0.40 -23.75 18.21
C ALA A 496 -0.28 -25.27 17.92
N ASP A 497 -1.04 -25.82 16.95
CA ASP A 497 -0.75 -27.14 16.34
C ASP A 497 0.54 -27.10 15.52
N GLN A 498 0.76 -26.02 14.74
CA GLN A 498 2.00 -25.83 13.98
C GLN A 498 3.21 -25.68 14.90
N LEU A 499 3.07 -24.93 16.01
CA LEU A 499 4.11 -24.81 17.02
C LEU A 499 4.40 -26.14 17.72
N GLU A 500 3.40 -27.01 17.92
CA GLU A 500 3.62 -28.35 18.49
C GLU A 500 4.30 -29.31 17.50
N ALA A 501 4.01 -29.18 16.20
CA ALA A 501 4.59 -30.01 15.16
C ALA A 501 6.10 -29.75 14.94
N ASP A 502 6.54 -28.49 15.05
CA ASP A 502 7.96 -28.12 15.06
C ASP A 502 8.27 -27.11 16.20
N PRO A 503 8.47 -27.60 17.44
CA PRO A 503 8.63 -26.75 18.60
C PRO A 503 9.84 -25.81 18.50
N PRO A 504 9.64 -24.48 18.59
CA PRO A 504 10.71 -23.52 18.77
C PRO A 504 11.04 -23.34 20.26
N SER A 505 12.18 -22.72 20.56
CA SER A 505 12.54 -22.33 21.93
C SER A 505 11.78 -21.08 22.39
N ALA A 506 11.42 -20.21 21.43
CA ALA A 506 10.62 -19.02 21.67
C ALA A 506 9.61 -18.78 20.54
N VAL A 507 8.53 -18.06 20.83
CA VAL A 507 7.62 -17.51 19.82
C VAL A 507 7.49 -16.01 20.04
N PHE A 508 7.65 -15.23 18.98
CA PHE A 508 7.37 -13.79 18.98
C PHE A 508 6.10 -13.51 18.18
N MET A 509 5.11 -12.91 18.83
CA MET A 509 3.80 -12.64 18.25
C MET A 509 3.58 -11.13 18.18
N ALA A 510 3.36 -10.61 16.97
CA ALA A 510 2.86 -9.25 16.79
C ALA A 510 1.38 -9.37 16.39
N LEU A 511 0.49 -9.22 17.35
CA LEU A 511 -0.95 -9.44 17.19
C LEU A 511 -1.72 -8.34 17.92
N PHE A 512 -3.00 -8.18 17.60
CA PHE A 512 -3.95 -7.40 18.38
C PHE A 512 -4.89 -8.29 19.20
N GLU A 513 -5.51 -7.70 20.22
CA GLU A 513 -6.67 -8.28 20.90
C GLU A 513 -7.87 -8.39 19.94
N PRO A 514 -8.71 -9.44 20.05
CA PRO A 514 -8.66 -10.55 21.01
C PRO A 514 -7.70 -11.69 20.62
N THR A 515 -7.25 -11.73 19.37
CA THR A 515 -6.45 -12.84 18.81
C THR A 515 -5.22 -13.15 19.64
N CYS A 516 -4.59 -12.14 20.25
CA CYS A 516 -3.41 -12.33 21.07
C CYS A 516 -3.64 -13.24 22.30
N HIS A 517 -4.64 -12.94 23.15
CA HIS A 517 -4.92 -13.81 24.30
C HIS A 517 -5.43 -15.20 23.87
N GLU A 518 -6.18 -15.28 22.77
CA GLU A 518 -6.69 -16.55 22.25
C GLU A 518 -5.55 -17.49 21.84
N VAL A 519 -4.54 -16.97 21.12
CA VAL A 519 -3.34 -17.76 20.75
C VAL A 519 -2.57 -18.20 21.99
N VAL A 520 -2.39 -17.31 22.97
CA VAL A 520 -1.70 -17.64 24.23
C VAL A 520 -2.42 -18.77 24.96
N MET A 521 -3.75 -18.70 25.09
CA MET A 521 -4.55 -19.74 25.74
C MET A 521 -4.41 -21.08 25.01
N GLN A 522 -4.43 -21.10 23.68
CA GLN A 522 -4.25 -22.32 22.89
C GLN A 522 -2.85 -22.91 23.08
N ILE A 523 -1.79 -22.10 23.06
CA ILE A 523 -0.43 -22.56 23.36
C ILE A 523 -0.35 -23.18 24.75
N ARG A 524 -0.86 -22.49 25.79
CA ARG A 524 -0.81 -22.97 27.18
C ARG A 524 -1.66 -24.20 27.45
N SER A 525 -2.69 -24.45 26.63
CA SER A 525 -3.51 -25.66 26.73
C SER A 525 -2.75 -26.94 26.33
N ARG A 526 -1.63 -26.82 25.61
CA ARG A 526 -0.81 -27.95 25.15
C ARG A 526 0.33 -28.25 26.13
N PRO A 527 0.35 -29.44 26.77
CA PRO A 527 1.41 -29.79 27.71
C PRO A 527 2.82 -29.80 27.11
N SER A 528 2.93 -30.09 25.82
CA SER A 528 4.17 -30.10 25.03
C SER A 528 4.79 -28.71 24.84
N LEU A 529 3.97 -27.64 24.90
CA LEU A 529 4.39 -26.24 24.73
C LEU A 529 4.49 -25.47 26.05
N LYS A 530 4.36 -26.13 27.21
CA LYS A 530 4.35 -25.46 28.52
C LYS A 530 5.61 -24.61 28.77
N ASP A 531 6.75 -25.05 28.26
CA ASP A 531 8.07 -24.42 28.46
C ASP A 531 8.40 -23.41 27.34
N LEU A 532 7.53 -23.25 26.34
CA LEU A 532 7.70 -22.28 25.26
C LEU A 532 7.73 -20.86 25.83
N SER A 533 8.79 -20.11 25.51
CA SER A 533 8.86 -18.68 25.83
C SER A 533 7.95 -17.91 24.87
N ILE A 534 6.87 -17.34 25.39
CA ILE A 534 5.93 -16.54 24.63
C ILE A 534 6.30 -15.06 24.80
N GLN A 535 6.63 -14.42 23.68
CA GLN A 535 6.93 -13.00 23.59
C GLN A 535 5.92 -12.33 22.66
N THR A 536 5.47 -11.13 23.04
CA THR A 536 4.50 -10.35 22.29
C THR A 536 4.93 -8.88 22.16
N SER A 537 4.20 -8.12 21.36
CA SER A 537 4.38 -6.68 21.19
C SER A 537 3.47 -5.84 22.09
N ASP A 538 3.62 -4.53 21.96
CA ASP A 538 2.93 -3.46 22.67
C ASP A 538 1.43 -3.46 22.39
N ALA A 539 1.02 -3.90 21.20
CA ALA A 539 -0.38 -4.08 20.82
C ALA A 539 -1.15 -5.10 21.70
N CYS A 540 -0.47 -6.10 22.25
CA CYS A 540 -1.07 -7.04 23.22
C CYS A 540 -0.89 -6.62 24.67
N GLN A 541 -0.08 -5.58 24.94
CA GLN A 541 0.29 -5.19 26.29
C GLN A 541 -0.84 -4.35 26.93
N SER A 542 -2.00 -4.94 27.11
CA SER A 542 -3.21 -4.27 27.58
C SER A 542 -3.80 -4.90 28.84
N SER A 543 -4.64 -4.15 29.55
CA SER A 543 -5.42 -4.67 30.66
C SER A 543 -6.42 -5.75 30.24
N GLU A 544 -6.92 -5.64 29.01
CA GLU A 544 -7.87 -6.53 28.36
C GLU A 544 -7.25 -7.91 28.16
N PHE A 545 -6.02 -7.97 27.62
CA PHE A 545 -5.26 -9.23 27.52
C PHE A 545 -5.12 -9.90 28.89
N LEU A 546 -4.70 -9.15 29.91
CA LEU A 546 -4.46 -9.71 31.24
C LEU A 546 -5.75 -10.26 31.86
N ALA A 547 -6.86 -9.56 31.67
CA ALA A 547 -8.18 -9.99 32.14
C ALA A 547 -8.68 -11.24 31.39
N ALA A 548 -8.52 -11.30 30.07
CA ALA A 548 -9.01 -12.38 29.24
C ALA A 548 -8.13 -13.65 29.33
N ALA A 549 -6.80 -13.50 29.32
CA ALA A 549 -5.86 -14.62 29.40
C ALA A 549 -5.82 -15.26 30.80
N GLY A 550 -6.10 -14.49 31.86
CA GLY A 550 -6.03 -14.96 33.24
C GLY A 550 -4.69 -15.63 33.56
N GLU A 551 -4.73 -16.81 34.19
CA GLU A 551 -3.51 -17.55 34.54
C GLU A 551 -2.67 -17.97 33.33
N ALA A 552 -3.27 -18.15 32.15
CA ALA A 552 -2.54 -18.52 30.94
C ALA A 552 -1.61 -17.39 30.46
N GLY A 553 -1.95 -16.14 30.78
CA GLY A 553 -1.14 -14.96 30.49
C GLY A 553 0.10 -14.83 31.38
N ASN A 554 0.15 -15.51 32.53
CA ASN A 554 1.27 -15.37 33.47
C ASN A 554 2.61 -15.74 32.83
N GLY A 555 3.60 -14.87 33.02
CA GLY A 555 4.95 -15.06 32.50
C GLY A 555 5.12 -14.74 31.00
N VAL A 556 4.06 -14.40 30.27
CA VAL A 556 4.17 -13.86 28.90
C VAL A 556 4.98 -12.57 28.94
N LEU A 557 5.91 -12.44 28.00
CA LEU A 557 6.75 -11.26 27.86
C LEU A 557 6.16 -10.33 26.82
N ALA A 558 6.06 -9.03 27.10
CA ALA A 558 5.60 -8.03 26.13
C ALA A 558 6.67 -6.96 25.94
N SER A 559 7.01 -6.68 24.69
CA SER A 559 7.87 -5.58 24.30
C SER A 559 7.06 -4.32 24.02
N GLY A 560 7.61 -3.15 24.33
CA GLY A 560 6.98 -1.88 24.02
C GLY A 560 7.81 -0.69 24.49
N PRO A 561 7.30 0.55 24.36
CA PRO A 561 8.01 1.74 24.81
C PRO A 561 8.36 1.66 26.31
N ASP A 562 9.59 1.98 26.66
CA ASP A 562 10.00 2.07 28.06
C ASP A 562 9.40 3.33 28.69
N LEU A 563 8.55 3.14 29.69
CA LEU A 563 7.86 4.25 30.36
C LEU A 563 8.71 4.99 31.38
N SER A 564 10.00 4.67 31.53
CA SER A 564 10.87 5.37 32.47
C SER A 564 10.94 6.87 32.21
N ASP A 565 10.98 7.29 30.94
CA ASP A 565 11.01 8.73 30.59
C ASP A 565 9.69 9.42 30.96
N ILE A 566 8.56 8.78 30.65
CA ILE A 566 7.21 9.24 31.03
C ILE A 566 7.05 9.30 32.56
N LYS A 567 7.47 8.25 33.28
CA LYS A 567 7.36 8.16 34.74
C LYS A 567 8.24 9.19 35.46
N ASN A 568 9.43 9.46 34.92
CA ASN A 568 10.36 10.45 35.47
C ASN A 568 10.01 11.89 35.08
N ASN A 569 9.11 12.08 34.11
CA ASN A 569 8.62 13.38 33.72
C ASN A 569 7.68 13.94 34.80
N THR A 570 8.12 14.99 35.50
CA THR A 570 7.34 15.64 36.56
C THR A 570 6.09 16.32 36.04
N PHE A 571 6.13 16.86 34.82
CA PHE A 571 4.93 17.44 34.19
C PHE A 571 3.91 16.34 33.89
N TYR A 572 4.36 15.19 33.37
CA TYR A 572 3.48 14.07 33.11
C TYR A 572 2.77 13.60 34.40
N SER A 573 3.56 13.26 35.42
CA SER A 573 3.05 12.66 36.66
C SER A 573 2.23 13.62 37.53
N GLN A 574 2.59 14.92 37.58
CA GLN A 574 1.95 15.89 38.47
C GLN A 574 0.83 16.70 37.81
N GLN A 575 0.81 16.81 36.48
CA GLN A 575 -0.14 17.66 35.77
C GLN A 575 -0.94 16.88 34.72
N PHE A 576 -0.26 16.30 33.74
CA PHE A 576 -0.92 15.67 32.59
C PHE A 576 -1.77 14.46 32.99
N LEU A 577 -1.21 13.47 33.69
CA LEU A 577 -1.93 12.25 34.06
C LEU A 577 -3.13 12.54 34.98
N PRO A 578 -3.00 13.40 36.02
CA PRO A 578 -4.17 13.85 36.78
C PRO A 578 -5.21 14.60 35.94
N ALA A 579 -4.80 15.40 34.95
CA ALA A 579 -5.73 16.07 34.04
C ALA A 579 -6.49 15.07 33.17
N LEU A 580 -5.79 14.10 32.59
CA LEU A 580 -6.38 13.00 31.80
C LEU A 580 -7.41 12.21 32.61
N GLN A 581 -7.06 11.83 33.84
CA GLN A 581 -7.96 11.08 34.72
C GLN A 581 -9.20 11.91 35.12
N ARG A 582 -9.04 13.21 35.35
CA ARG A 582 -10.17 14.12 35.62
C ARG A 582 -11.07 14.30 34.41
N SER A 583 -10.51 14.42 33.20
CA SER A 583 -11.29 14.68 31.99
C SER A 583 -12.01 13.44 31.48
N THR A 584 -11.41 12.27 31.62
CA THR A 584 -11.90 11.01 31.05
C THR A 584 -12.56 10.09 32.08
N GLY A 585 -12.25 10.25 33.37
CA GLY A 585 -12.70 9.35 34.44
C GLY A 585 -11.99 7.98 34.46
N ARG A 586 -10.97 7.78 33.62
CA ARG A 586 -10.26 6.51 33.44
C ARG A 586 -8.75 6.71 33.44
N ALA A 587 -8.02 5.64 33.77
CA ALA A 587 -6.59 5.60 33.50
C ALA A 587 -6.36 5.32 32.00
N PRO A 588 -5.26 5.81 31.41
CA PRO A 588 -4.91 5.42 30.04
C PRO A 588 -4.65 3.91 29.99
N THR A 589 -5.14 3.26 28.93
CA THR A 589 -5.02 1.80 28.71
C THR A 589 -3.79 1.46 27.88
N SER A 590 -3.24 2.46 27.20
CA SER A 590 -2.06 2.38 26.33
C SER A 590 -1.12 3.57 26.55
N VAL A 591 0.06 3.49 25.96
CA VAL A 591 1.15 4.46 26.14
C VAL A 591 1.08 5.63 25.13
N PHE A 592 0.26 5.51 24.09
CA PHE A 592 0.26 6.41 22.94
C PHE A 592 -0.44 7.76 23.16
N HIS A 593 -1.18 7.94 24.26
CA HIS A 593 -1.74 9.24 24.65
C HIS A 593 -0.66 10.32 24.82
N ALA A 594 0.52 9.95 25.34
CA ALA A 594 1.65 10.85 25.51
C ALA A 594 2.23 11.25 24.15
N SER A 595 2.44 10.27 23.26
CA SER A 595 2.89 10.50 21.89
C SER A 595 1.89 11.35 21.08
N ALA A 596 0.58 11.24 21.35
CA ALA A 596 -0.45 12.06 20.70
C ALA A 596 -0.43 13.51 21.18
N TYR A 597 -0.20 13.73 22.49
CA TYR A 597 0.05 15.07 23.02
C TYR A 597 1.29 15.70 22.39
N ASP A 598 2.37 14.94 22.22
CA ASP A 598 3.59 15.41 21.57
C ASP A 598 3.39 15.70 20.08
N ALA A 599 2.74 14.80 19.33
CA ALA A 599 2.43 14.98 17.91
C ALA A 599 1.64 16.27 17.66
N THR A 600 0.62 16.50 18.49
CA THR A 600 -0.21 17.70 18.43
C THR A 600 0.62 18.96 18.72
N ASN A 601 1.47 18.92 19.74
CA ASN A 601 2.31 20.06 20.11
C ASN A 601 3.44 20.34 19.11
N LEU A 602 4.00 19.32 18.46
CA LEU A 602 4.94 19.48 17.37
C LEU A 602 4.27 20.19 16.19
N LEU A 603 3.07 19.77 15.79
CA LEU A 603 2.29 20.41 14.73
C LEU A 603 1.94 21.87 15.08
N PHE A 604 1.53 22.14 16.32
CA PHE A 604 1.27 23.51 16.80
C PHE A 604 2.56 24.34 16.84
N GLY A 605 3.69 23.75 17.23
CA GLY A 605 5.01 24.37 17.20
C GLY A 605 5.44 24.74 15.79
N ALA A 606 5.24 23.83 14.83
CA ALA A 606 5.49 24.07 13.42
C ALA A 606 4.61 25.20 12.88
N LEU A 607 3.32 25.23 13.24
CA LEU A 607 2.42 26.33 12.87
C LEU A 607 2.92 27.67 13.41
N ARG A 608 3.39 27.74 14.67
CA ARG A 608 3.95 28.96 15.26
C ARG A 608 5.17 29.48 14.49
N ARG A 609 5.97 28.59 13.88
CA ARG A 609 7.15 28.93 13.08
C ARG A 609 6.80 29.31 11.63
N ALA A 610 5.86 28.59 11.02
CA ALA A 610 5.50 28.72 9.61
C ALA A 610 4.45 29.81 9.33
N ALA A 611 3.59 30.12 10.29
CA ALA A 611 2.48 31.05 10.06
C ALA A 611 2.96 32.49 9.85
N THR A 612 2.48 33.11 8.78
CA THR A 612 2.62 34.55 8.54
C THR A 612 1.39 35.29 9.06
N ARG A 613 1.59 36.18 10.04
CA ARG A 613 0.54 37.07 10.56
C ARG A 613 0.28 38.22 9.58
N VAL A 614 -0.99 38.44 9.27
CA VAL A 614 -1.46 39.54 8.42
C VAL A 614 -2.04 40.65 9.30
N PRO A 615 -1.90 41.95 8.93
CA PRO A 615 -2.56 43.04 9.63
C PRO A 615 -4.06 42.77 9.81
N GLY A 616 -4.55 42.96 11.04
CA GLY A 616 -5.95 42.67 11.39
C GLY A 616 -6.17 41.31 12.04
N GLY A 617 -5.13 40.49 12.25
CA GLY A 617 -5.21 39.27 13.08
C GLY A 617 -5.41 37.97 12.31
N SER A 618 -5.44 38.00 10.98
CA SER A 618 -5.51 36.79 10.14
C SER A 618 -4.15 36.08 10.03
N LEU A 619 -4.18 34.79 9.72
CA LEU A 619 -3.00 33.96 9.47
C LEU A 619 -3.03 33.41 8.04
N VAL A 620 -1.84 33.33 7.45
CA VAL A 620 -1.58 32.61 6.20
C VAL A 620 -0.45 31.63 6.45
N VAL A 621 -0.65 30.37 6.05
CA VAL A 621 0.30 29.29 6.24
C VAL A 621 0.52 28.62 4.90
N ASP A 622 1.76 28.59 4.44
CA ASP A 622 2.18 27.74 3.34
C ASP A 622 2.39 26.32 3.90
N ARG A 623 1.76 25.32 3.29
CA ARG A 623 1.84 23.93 3.77
C ARG A 623 3.26 23.36 3.63
N ALA A 624 4.04 23.79 2.65
CA ALA A 624 5.44 23.41 2.53
C ALA A 624 6.28 24.02 3.66
N ASP A 625 6.03 25.29 4.04
CA ASP A 625 6.68 25.91 5.20
C ASP A 625 6.31 25.19 6.51
N LEU A 626 5.06 24.73 6.64
CA LEU A 626 4.61 23.95 7.79
C LEU A 626 5.37 22.62 7.90
N ARG A 627 5.56 21.91 6.78
CA ARG A 627 6.38 20.70 6.71
C ARG A 627 7.85 21.00 7.03
N ALA A 628 8.45 22.03 6.44
CA ALA A 628 9.83 22.42 6.72
C ALA A 628 10.02 22.72 8.21
N ALA A 629 9.08 23.42 8.82
CA ALA A 629 9.09 23.69 10.25
C ALA A 629 9.00 22.40 11.10
N MET A 630 8.36 21.33 10.63
CA MET A 630 8.40 20.02 11.30
C MET A 630 9.78 19.36 11.19
N LEU A 631 10.45 19.48 10.06
CA LEU A 631 11.82 18.95 9.87
C LEU A 631 12.87 19.67 10.72
N ASP A 632 12.64 20.94 11.07
CA ASP A 632 13.51 21.71 11.97
C ASP A 632 13.37 21.32 13.46
N VAL A 633 12.56 20.31 13.79
CA VAL A 633 12.39 19.85 15.18
C VAL A 633 13.62 19.06 15.60
N GLU A 634 14.36 19.61 16.56
CA GLU A 634 15.50 18.95 17.21
C GLU A 634 15.34 18.97 18.74
N ALA A 635 15.66 17.83 19.36
CA ALA A 635 15.70 17.64 20.81
C ALA A 635 14.48 18.18 21.58
N TYR A 636 13.27 18.12 20.98
CA TYR A 636 12.05 18.58 21.60
C TYR A 636 11.75 17.77 22.87
N PRO A 637 11.54 18.39 24.03
CA PRO A 637 11.31 17.68 25.28
C PRO A 637 9.85 17.22 25.39
N GLY A 638 9.50 16.15 24.67
CA GLY A 638 8.18 15.54 24.69
C GLY A 638 7.88 14.77 25.98
N LEU A 639 6.62 14.39 26.15
CA LEU A 639 6.18 13.46 27.19
C LEU A 639 6.70 12.05 26.93
N SER A 640 6.70 11.60 25.67
CA SER A 640 7.15 10.27 25.26
C SER A 640 8.67 10.14 25.14
N GLY A 641 9.41 11.24 25.25
CA GLY A 641 10.86 11.28 25.14
C GLY A 641 11.36 12.53 24.41
N SER A 642 12.67 12.58 24.15
CA SER A 642 13.25 13.65 23.32
C SER A 642 13.02 13.35 21.85
N LEU A 643 12.37 14.27 21.13
CA LEU A 643 11.97 14.08 19.73
C LEU A 643 12.83 14.93 18.79
N THR A 644 13.33 14.33 17.72
CA THR A 644 14.10 14.97 16.65
C THR A 644 13.61 14.40 15.33
N CYS A 645 13.10 15.22 14.42
CA CYS A 645 12.52 14.75 13.16
C CYS A 645 13.60 14.64 12.08
N ASP A 646 13.63 13.52 11.37
CA ASP A 646 14.50 13.32 10.21
C ASP A 646 13.77 13.64 8.88
N PRO A 647 14.49 13.69 7.74
CA PRO A 647 13.87 13.89 6.42
C PRO A 647 12.81 12.85 6.03
N GLY A 648 12.82 11.66 6.65
CA GLY A 648 11.82 10.62 6.49
C GLY A 648 10.61 10.76 7.41
N GLY A 649 10.52 11.84 8.19
CA GLY A 649 9.41 12.14 9.09
C GLY A 649 9.42 11.35 10.39
N ASP A 650 10.46 10.58 10.69
CA ASP A 650 10.57 9.88 11.97
C ASP A 650 11.08 10.85 13.04
N CYS A 651 10.25 11.18 14.03
CA CYS A 651 10.66 12.05 15.12
C CYS A 651 11.18 11.31 16.36
N SER A 652 11.11 9.97 16.38
CA SER A 652 11.50 9.11 17.51
C SER A 652 12.86 8.44 17.26
N GLN A 653 13.87 9.26 16.93
CA GLN A 653 15.19 8.81 16.48
C GLN A 653 15.95 7.93 17.48
N ILE A 654 15.73 8.16 18.77
CA ILE A 654 16.23 7.31 19.84
C ILE A 654 15.03 6.74 20.58
N SER A 655 14.81 5.44 20.39
CA SER A 655 13.71 4.72 21.03
C SER A 655 14.27 3.84 22.14
N ARG A 656 13.70 3.94 23.34
CA ARG A 656 13.96 2.99 24.42
C ARG A 656 12.83 1.98 24.47
N ILE A 657 13.16 0.73 24.18
CA ILE A 657 12.22 -0.38 24.17
C ILE A 657 12.49 -1.26 25.38
N ALA A 658 11.43 -1.58 26.11
CA ALA A 658 11.44 -2.41 27.29
C ALA A 658 10.69 -3.72 27.04
N ILE A 659 11.07 -4.75 27.78
CA ILE A 659 10.36 -6.03 27.85
C ILE A 659 9.86 -6.19 29.27
N TYR A 660 8.55 -6.42 29.42
CA TYR A 660 7.86 -6.60 30.70
C TYR A 660 7.29 -8.00 30.80
N ARG A 661 7.14 -8.50 32.02
CA ARG A 661 6.60 -9.84 32.30
C ARG A 661 5.22 -9.73 32.91
N ALA A 662 4.24 -10.41 32.32
CA ALA A 662 2.90 -10.48 32.88
C ALA A 662 2.91 -11.26 34.23
N PRO A 663 2.08 -10.86 35.20
CA PRO A 663 1.03 -9.84 35.11
C PRO A 663 1.51 -8.39 35.34
N ASP A 664 2.79 -8.19 35.66
CA ASP A 664 3.37 -6.87 36.00
C ASP A 664 3.68 -6.03 34.74
N TRP A 665 2.69 -5.83 33.89
CA TRP A 665 2.78 -4.92 32.74
C TRP A 665 2.38 -3.48 33.12
N PRO A 666 2.89 -2.46 32.42
CA PRO A 666 2.59 -1.07 32.74
C PRO A 666 1.12 -0.67 32.54
N SER A 667 0.38 -1.39 31.69
CA SER A 667 -1.06 -1.23 31.46
C SER A 667 -1.92 -1.87 32.55
N ALA A 668 -1.35 -2.65 33.46
CA ALA A 668 -2.11 -3.22 34.57
C ALA A 668 -2.49 -2.14 35.61
N ALA A 669 -3.72 -2.19 36.11
CA ALA A 669 -4.22 -1.23 37.08
C ALA A 669 -3.36 -1.20 38.36
N GLY A 670 -2.85 -0.01 38.72
CA GLY A 670 -2.00 0.17 39.91
C GLY A 670 -0.58 -0.41 39.78
N SER A 671 -0.16 -0.78 38.58
CA SER A 671 1.10 -1.48 38.33
C SER A 671 2.34 -0.64 38.65
N GLN A 672 3.31 -1.27 39.34
CA GLN A 672 4.69 -0.81 39.47
C GLN A 672 5.63 -1.57 38.53
N ALA A 673 5.16 -1.89 37.32
CA ALA A 673 5.91 -2.64 36.32
C ALA A 673 7.36 -2.14 36.19
N VAL A 674 8.29 -3.04 36.46
CA VAL A 674 9.73 -2.89 36.21
C VAL A 674 10.07 -3.76 35.01
N PRO A 675 10.74 -3.20 33.98
CA PRO A 675 11.11 -4.01 32.82
C PRO A 675 12.13 -5.08 33.22
N VAL A 676 11.98 -6.29 32.66
CA VAL A 676 12.98 -7.36 32.81
C VAL A 676 14.20 -7.12 31.93
N TYR A 677 14.04 -6.31 30.88
CA TYR A 677 15.10 -5.85 30.00
C TYR A 677 14.67 -4.52 29.39
N SER A 678 15.61 -3.60 29.17
CA SER A 678 15.37 -2.35 28.47
C SER A 678 16.64 -1.95 27.73
N ALA A 679 16.47 -1.46 26.50
CA ALA A 679 17.57 -0.99 25.66
C ALA A 679 17.14 0.26 24.91
N ALA A 680 18.00 1.28 24.94
CA ALA A 680 17.92 2.42 24.04
C ALA A 680 18.75 2.13 22.79
N ARG A 681 18.18 2.38 21.62
CA ARG A 681 18.86 2.31 20.34
C ARG A 681 18.46 3.51 19.49
N SER A 682 19.41 4.01 18.73
CA SER A 682 19.06 4.92 17.63
C SER A 682 18.59 4.12 16.42
N LEU A 683 17.75 4.75 15.60
CA LEU A 683 17.30 4.16 14.34
C LEU A 683 18.47 3.89 13.38
N ALA A 684 19.46 4.80 13.36
CA ALA A 684 20.65 4.68 12.53
C ALA A 684 21.52 3.46 12.90
N GLU A 685 21.79 3.25 14.20
CA GLU A 685 22.59 2.10 14.68
C GLU A 685 21.98 0.76 14.25
N VAL A 686 20.66 0.62 14.41
CA VAL A 686 19.98 -0.64 14.08
C VAL A 686 19.95 -0.90 12.58
N LYS A 687 19.76 0.15 11.75
CA LYS A 687 19.78 0.02 10.28
C LYS A 687 21.15 -0.36 9.74
N LEU A 688 22.24 0.08 10.37
CA LEU A 688 23.61 -0.21 9.95
C LEU A 688 24.11 -1.61 10.37
N GLY A 689 23.34 -2.33 11.18
CA GLY A 689 23.67 -3.69 11.62
C GLY A 689 24.82 -3.76 12.62
N GLU A 690 25.14 -2.65 13.29
CA GLU A 690 26.20 -2.58 14.33
C GLU A 690 25.81 -3.27 15.65
#